data_AF-A0A8H4CDY7-F1
#
_entry.id   AF-A0A8H4CDY7-F1
#
_cell.length_a   1.000
_cell.length_b   1.000
_cell.length_c   1.000
_cell.angle_alpha   90.00
_cell.angle_beta   90.00
_cell.angle_gamma   90.00
#
_symmetry.space_group_name_H-M   'P 1'
#
loop_
_entity.id
_entity.type
_entity.pdbx_description
1 polymer ?
#
loop_
_entity_poly.entity_id
_entity_poly.type
_entity_poly.pdbx_seq_one_letter_code
_entity_poly.pdbx_strand_id
1 'polypeptide(L)'
;MNPHESPEPEQQTTANTDGINESKPSAAQLENIQEANLQKFKLSKSGGDVALALFENVGEIRDPIDPEEDRKLVRKVDWMILPYIAVCYAFFYGTEYNWLSSVFYFGFLVWALPTNFLLQRFPIAKYLGANIFAWGTFLVLQAVAPNFTVLAVLRAISGAAEACADPAFMIITSMWYTRREQPIKVGLWYTANGIGIALGGLLGYGIGNIKGALASWKYEFIIVGALCCAWGIVIAVFLPDNPITSKTLSQREKKIVIERLRENQTGVENKKLKLYQVREAFADFKLYFFFMIALLQAIVNGGTSNFGTLIIKGFDFSTLITAVLQIPYGVLIFIAILACVFINDRLPPNNRCFMLVLFLLPNVAGAFGLRFVPDDQRVARLICCYLTGSINASFVLLLSLQTANIAGHTKKVVTSACLFLGYCVGNIAGPFIYKSDQAPNLPPRPPFLSLPLDPSGPPGNAWGLYGKDDRLGALNLLTPAIVAAAAASEIRTGDRVSLDWSLNNPSQPSFDRAPFESKLVNRAHPNGEKRTVNDDILHFNTQCSSQWDGFRHYDEGYQKAKRYYNNTTQDDLENPEKIGIDAWVEKGGIVGRGVLLDYASFCARHALPLDAFTSSDITLEHLKQVAAEQNVTFQSGDILLIRSGFTAGYNAKDDAAQKAVAARASSDFLGVEPTKDVLRWIWETGFAAVAGDAPSFERAPIAGPHTAVGGVWKGEAWEEEMQSGGLLHQWLLGGWGLPIGEMFDLEALSVKCAELGRWTFFVSSMPLKVPGGVASPPNAVAIF
;
A
#
# COMPACT_ATOMS: atom_id res chain seq x y z
N MET A 1 28.52 28.52 -79.19
CA MET A 1 27.08 28.84 -79.22
C MET A 1 26.76 29.65 -77.98
N ASN A 2 25.94 30.69 -78.12
CA ASN A 2 25.39 31.52 -77.04
C ASN A 2 24.55 30.68 -76.03
N PRO A 3 24.27 31.17 -74.80
CA PRO A 3 24.08 32.59 -74.46
C PRO A 3 24.81 33.16 -73.22
N HIS A 4 25.20 34.43 -73.41
CA HIS A 4 25.46 35.49 -72.43
C HIS A 4 24.13 35.94 -71.74
N GLU A 5 24.04 36.80 -70.70
CA GLU A 5 25.03 37.62 -69.97
C GLU A 5 24.52 38.02 -68.57
N SER A 6 25.42 38.54 -67.74
CA SER A 6 25.18 39.25 -66.47
C SER A 6 24.52 40.64 -66.67
N PRO A 7 24.08 41.30 -65.58
CA PRO A 7 24.07 42.77 -65.58
C PRO A 7 24.64 43.43 -64.30
N GLU A 8 25.50 44.42 -64.55
CA GLU A 8 25.92 45.56 -63.72
C GLU A 8 26.14 46.73 -64.72
N PRO A 9 26.17 48.01 -64.33
CA PRO A 9 25.23 48.77 -63.47
C PRO A 9 24.77 50.09 -64.17
N GLU A 10 24.38 51.11 -63.37
CA GLU A 10 24.41 52.56 -63.65
C GLU A 10 23.16 53.36 -64.16
N GLN A 11 22.65 54.18 -63.23
CA GLN A 11 22.52 55.66 -63.31
C GLN A 11 21.26 56.41 -63.81
N GLN A 12 21.02 57.54 -63.10
CA GLN A 12 20.35 58.81 -63.49
C GLN A 12 18.80 58.90 -63.56
N THR A 13 18.13 60.01 -63.19
CA THR A 13 18.29 61.06 -62.14
C THR A 13 17.06 61.99 -62.16
N THR A 14 16.74 62.64 -61.03
CA THR A 14 16.16 64.01 -60.83
C THR A 14 15.37 64.04 -59.50
N ALA A 15 15.25 65.10 -58.70
CA ALA A 15 16.01 66.34 -58.42
C ALA A 15 15.38 66.96 -57.12
N ASN A 16 15.94 67.84 -56.29
CA ASN A 16 17.24 68.56 -56.23
C ASN A 16 17.55 68.97 -54.75
N THR A 17 18.63 69.73 -54.50
CA THR A 17 18.85 70.76 -53.43
C THR A 17 18.27 70.58 -52.00
N ASP A 18 18.98 70.84 -50.89
CA ASP A 18 20.34 71.33 -50.62
C ASP A 18 20.80 70.81 -49.24
N GLY A 19 22.11 70.85 -48.95
CA GLY A 19 22.67 70.26 -47.73
C GLY A 19 23.03 71.25 -46.60
N ILE A 20 23.68 70.66 -45.59
CA ILE A 20 24.54 71.24 -44.53
C ILE A 20 23.98 71.24 -43.09
N ASN A 21 24.83 70.66 -42.24
CA ASN A 21 24.97 70.73 -40.78
C ASN A 21 24.07 69.95 -39.82
N GLU A 22 24.77 69.11 -39.06
CA GLU A 22 24.48 68.68 -37.71
C GLU A 22 24.10 69.86 -36.80
N SER A 23 22.96 69.74 -36.11
CA SER A 23 22.85 70.17 -34.72
C SER A 23 21.71 69.43 -34.04
N LYS A 24 21.93 68.96 -32.81
CA LYS A 24 20.84 68.48 -31.95
C LYS A 24 19.96 69.69 -31.62
N PRO A 25 18.61 69.56 -31.63
CA PRO A 25 17.76 70.57 -30.98
C PRO A 25 18.19 70.74 -29.53
N SER A 26 18.43 71.98 -29.11
CA SER A 26 18.80 72.25 -27.72
C SER A 26 17.59 72.06 -26.79
N ALA A 27 17.86 71.87 -25.50
CA ALA A 27 16.82 71.56 -24.51
C ALA A 27 15.64 72.56 -24.47
N ALA A 28 15.87 73.81 -24.87
CA ALA A 28 14.87 74.89 -24.87
C ALA A 28 13.79 74.78 -25.97
N GLN A 29 13.96 73.94 -27.00
CA GLN A 29 12.94 73.74 -28.05
C GLN A 29 11.98 72.57 -27.79
N LEU A 30 12.23 71.76 -26.75
CA LEU A 30 11.33 70.67 -26.35
C LEU A 30 10.31 71.09 -25.27
N GLU A 31 10.55 72.19 -24.54
CA GLU A 31 9.64 72.64 -23.48
C GLU A 31 8.32 73.23 -24.02
N ASN A 32 8.34 73.94 -25.15
CA ASN A 32 7.15 74.64 -25.69
C ASN A 32 6.12 73.75 -26.41
N ILE A 33 6.28 72.43 -26.43
CA ILE A 33 5.27 71.49 -26.96
C ILE A 33 4.52 70.74 -25.81
N GLN A 34 4.96 70.90 -24.55
CA GLN A 34 4.38 70.15 -23.42
C GLN A 34 3.14 70.77 -22.75
N GLU A 35 2.78 72.03 -23.03
CA GLU A 35 1.62 72.67 -22.34
C GLU A 35 0.27 72.60 -23.11
N ALA A 36 0.27 72.25 -24.40
CA ALA A 36 -0.93 72.44 -25.24
C ALA A 36 -1.98 71.29 -25.24
N ASN A 37 -1.72 70.14 -24.58
CA ASN A 37 -2.59 68.95 -24.70
C ASN A 37 -3.00 68.27 -23.37
N LEU A 38 -2.87 68.95 -22.23
CA LEU A 38 -3.18 68.37 -20.91
C LEU A 38 -4.68 68.44 -20.47
N GLN A 39 -5.60 68.86 -21.33
CA GLN A 39 -7.04 68.95 -21.03
C GLN A 39 -7.92 67.96 -21.82
N LYS A 40 -7.75 66.63 -21.64
CA LYS A 40 -8.80 65.64 -22.00
C LYS A 40 -8.70 64.22 -21.42
N PHE A 41 -8.46 64.07 -20.11
CA PHE A 41 -8.74 62.81 -19.40
C PHE A 41 -9.51 63.04 -18.08
N LYS A 42 -10.85 63.07 -18.16
CA LYS A 42 -11.70 62.88 -16.96
C LYS A 42 -11.67 61.39 -16.60
N LEU A 43 -11.02 61.03 -15.49
CA LEU A 43 -11.11 59.67 -14.96
C LEU A 43 -12.55 59.36 -14.51
N SER A 44 -13.09 58.24 -14.99
CA SER A 44 -14.33 57.67 -14.46
C SER A 44 -14.08 57.07 -13.07
N LYS A 45 -14.86 57.49 -12.07
CA LYS A 45 -14.76 57.03 -10.67
C LYS A 45 -15.33 55.61 -10.44
N SER A 46 -15.43 54.80 -11.49
CA SER A 46 -16.06 53.48 -11.49
C SER A 46 -15.17 52.42 -12.16
N GLY A 47 -14.23 51.85 -11.38
CA GLY A 47 -13.53 50.61 -11.74
C GLY A 47 -11.99 50.63 -11.85
N GLY A 48 -11.31 51.60 -11.22
CA GLY A 48 -9.85 51.67 -11.15
C GLY A 48 -9.21 50.85 -10.02
N ASP A 49 -7.96 50.44 -10.21
CA ASP A 49 -7.13 49.65 -9.29
C ASP A 49 -6.95 50.34 -7.92
N VAL A 50 -6.96 49.57 -6.81
CA VAL A 50 -6.86 50.11 -5.44
C VAL A 50 -5.52 50.82 -5.21
N ALA A 51 -4.48 50.41 -5.95
CA ALA A 51 -3.17 51.05 -5.95
C ALA A 51 -3.20 52.54 -6.36
N LEU A 52 -4.15 52.97 -7.20
CA LEU A 52 -4.25 54.37 -7.66
C LEU A 52 -4.74 55.34 -6.57
N ALA A 53 -5.24 54.84 -5.44
CA ALA A 53 -5.66 55.68 -4.31
C ALA A 53 -4.51 56.17 -3.42
N LEU A 54 -3.26 55.77 -3.70
CA LEU A 54 -2.05 56.11 -2.92
C LEU A 54 -1.18 57.21 -3.54
N PHE A 55 -1.56 57.73 -4.71
CA PHE A 55 -0.81 58.75 -5.45
C PHE A 55 -1.70 59.97 -5.68
N GLU A 56 -1.31 61.14 -5.16
CA GLU A 56 -2.10 62.36 -5.31
C GLU A 56 -1.81 63.09 -6.62
N ASN A 57 -0.64 62.87 -7.22
CA ASN A 57 -0.23 63.48 -8.49
C ASN A 57 0.53 62.51 -9.39
N VAL A 58 0.35 62.64 -10.72
CA VAL A 58 1.00 61.81 -11.76
C VAL A 58 2.53 61.96 -11.78
N GLY A 59 3.07 63.02 -11.14
CA GLY A 59 4.51 63.28 -11.01
C GLY A 59 5.25 62.34 -10.06
N GLU A 60 4.60 61.78 -9.02
CA GLU A 60 5.23 60.85 -8.05
C GLU A 60 5.61 59.49 -8.66
N ILE A 61 5.26 59.26 -9.94
CA ILE A 61 5.34 57.98 -10.65
C ILE A 61 6.73 57.78 -11.32
N ARG A 62 7.72 58.64 -11.01
CA ARG A 62 9.02 58.71 -11.71
C ARG A 62 10.26 58.84 -10.82
N ASP A 63 10.13 58.68 -9.51
CA ASP A 63 11.31 58.66 -8.63
C ASP A 63 12.17 57.41 -8.89
N PRO A 64 13.49 57.53 -9.14
CA PRO A 64 14.36 56.39 -9.35
C PRO A 64 14.54 55.61 -8.04
N ILE A 65 14.24 54.30 -8.07
CA ILE A 65 14.35 53.40 -6.92
C ILE A 65 15.82 53.03 -6.68
N ASP A 66 16.31 53.21 -5.45
CA ASP A 66 17.64 52.77 -5.03
C ASP A 66 17.72 51.22 -4.95
N PRO A 67 18.67 50.56 -5.66
CA PRO A 67 18.89 49.12 -5.56
C PRO A 67 19.23 48.62 -4.15
N GLU A 68 19.72 49.46 -3.23
CA GLU A 68 20.00 49.04 -1.84
C GLU A 68 18.73 49.07 -0.96
N GLU A 69 17.90 50.13 -1.05
CA GLU A 69 16.55 50.13 -0.48
C GLU A 69 15.73 48.93 -0.99
N ASP A 70 15.82 48.63 -2.28
CA ASP A 70 15.10 47.51 -2.91
C ASP A 70 15.46 46.15 -2.29
N ARG A 71 16.76 45.83 -2.19
CA ARG A 71 17.23 44.57 -1.60
C ARG A 71 16.88 44.45 -0.12
N LYS A 72 16.88 45.56 0.62
CA LYS A 72 16.43 45.59 2.03
C LYS A 72 14.94 45.27 2.14
N LEU A 73 14.12 45.84 1.25
CA LEU A 73 12.68 45.58 1.18
C LEU A 73 12.39 44.11 0.83
N VAL A 74 13.07 43.50 -0.14
CA VAL A 74 12.91 42.06 -0.47
C VAL A 74 13.18 41.19 0.76
N ARG A 75 14.29 41.43 1.48
CA ARG A 75 14.63 40.68 2.71
C ARG A 75 13.56 40.84 3.80
N LYS A 76 12.97 42.04 3.94
CA LYS A 76 11.88 42.32 4.88
C LYS A 76 10.61 41.56 4.51
N VAL A 77 10.27 41.47 3.22
CA VAL A 77 9.15 40.67 2.71
C VAL A 77 9.39 39.17 2.89
N ASP A 78 10.61 38.69 2.63
CA ASP A 78 11.00 37.29 2.83
C ASP A 78 10.78 36.81 4.27
N TRP A 79 11.30 37.53 5.25
CA TRP A 79 11.10 37.23 6.68
C TRP A 79 9.63 37.34 7.12
N MET A 80 8.82 38.13 6.42
CA MET A 80 7.40 38.33 6.74
C MET A 80 6.47 37.31 6.07
N ILE A 81 6.92 36.54 5.08
CA ILE A 81 6.04 35.66 4.29
C ILE A 81 6.56 34.22 4.22
N LEU A 82 7.85 34.00 3.92
CA LEU A 82 8.35 32.65 3.65
C LEU A 82 8.26 31.69 4.86
N PRO A 83 8.53 32.10 6.12
CA PRO A 83 8.34 31.21 7.28
C PRO A 83 6.89 30.74 7.45
N TYR A 84 5.92 31.61 7.14
CA TYR A 84 4.50 31.31 7.25
C TYR A 84 4.04 30.26 6.24
N ILE A 85 4.46 30.41 4.98
CA ILE A 85 4.14 29.45 3.92
C ILE A 85 4.85 28.11 4.15
N ALA A 86 6.14 28.14 4.55
CA ALA A 86 6.94 26.94 4.75
C ALA A 86 6.34 25.98 5.81
N VAL A 87 5.92 26.51 6.96
CA VAL A 87 5.35 25.69 8.05
C VAL A 87 4.01 25.05 7.66
N CYS A 88 3.21 25.69 6.82
CA CYS A 88 1.95 25.11 6.33
C CYS A 88 2.17 23.85 5.47
N TYR A 89 3.36 23.66 4.90
CA TYR A 89 3.68 22.54 4.00
C TYR A 89 4.37 21.36 4.70
N ALA A 90 4.54 21.43 6.03
CA ALA A 90 5.44 20.56 6.77
C ALA A 90 4.80 19.30 7.39
N PHE A 91 3.49 19.09 7.25
CA PHE A 91 2.74 18.09 8.03
C PHE A 91 1.87 17.17 7.19
N PHE A 92 2.28 15.91 7.02
CA PHE A 92 1.51 14.86 6.32
C PHE A 92 1.97 13.46 6.74
N TYR A 93 1.06 12.58 7.19
CA TYR A 93 1.13 11.11 7.15
C TYR A 93 -0.25 10.47 7.48
N GLY A 94 -0.38 9.14 7.39
CA GLY A 94 -1.53 8.36 7.94
C GLY A 94 -2.28 7.48 6.92
N THR A 95 -2.48 6.20 7.26
CA THR A 95 -2.81 5.11 6.31
C THR A 95 -4.09 4.32 6.65
N GLU A 96 -4.92 4.02 5.63
CA GLU A 96 -5.67 2.74 5.51
C GLU A 96 -6.11 2.54 4.04
N TYR A 97 -5.35 1.77 3.29
CA TYR A 97 -4.42 2.49 2.41
C TYR A 97 -5.00 3.21 1.17
N ASN A 98 -5.26 2.47 0.09
CA ASN A 98 -5.41 3.06 -1.26
C ASN A 98 -6.64 3.98 -1.34
N TRP A 99 -7.75 3.55 -0.74
CA TRP A 99 -8.98 4.33 -0.69
C TRP A 99 -8.87 5.55 0.22
N LEU A 100 -8.28 5.43 1.41
CA LEU A 100 -8.21 6.55 2.36
C LEU A 100 -7.22 7.64 1.88
N SER A 101 -6.12 7.27 1.22
CA SER A 101 -5.29 8.23 0.47
C SER A 101 -6.05 8.87 -0.70
N SER A 102 -6.85 8.10 -1.45
CA SER A 102 -7.57 8.64 -2.63
C SER A 102 -8.75 9.55 -2.27
N VAL A 103 -9.52 9.22 -1.22
CA VAL A 103 -10.70 9.98 -0.77
C VAL A 103 -10.35 11.40 -0.35
N PHE A 104 -9.15 11.62 0.19
CA PHE A 104 -8.58 12.95 0.41
C PHE A 104 -8.57 13.77 -0.90
N TYR A 105 -7.97 13.23 -1.97
CA TYR A 105 -7.85 13.92 -3.25
C TYR A 105 -9.18 14.11 -3.97
N PHE A 106 -10.19 13.24 -3.76
CA PHE A 106 -11.55 13.51 -4.23
C PHE A 106 -12.16 14.77 -3.59
N GLY A 107 -11.95 14.97 -2.29
CA GLY A 107 -12.35 16.20 -1.60
C GLY A 107 -11.62 17.44 -2.12
N PHE A 108 -10.30 17.32 -2.32
CA PHE A 108 -9.48 18.38 -2.92
C PHE A 108 -9.97 18.74 -4.32
N LEU A 109 -10.20 17.74 -5.18
CA LEU A 109 -10.65 17.90 -6.57
C LEU A 109 -11.93 18.72 -6.67
N VAL A 110 -12.92 18.42 -5.83
CA VAL A 110 -14.22 19.11 -5.81
C VAL A 110 -14.09 20.54 -5.32
N TRP A 111 -13.22 20.82 -4.34
CA TRP A 111 -13.09 22.15 -3.75
C TRP A 111 -12.05 23.06 -4.42
N ALA A 112 -11.11 22.51 -5.21
CA ALA A 112 -10.06 23.26 -5.89
C ALA A 112 -10.59 24.37 -6.82
N LEU A 113 -11.72 24.14 -7.51
CA LEU A 113 -12.37 25.18 -8.31
C LEU A 113 -13.10 26.22 -7.45
N PRO A 114 -14.06 25.86 -6.56
CA PRO A 114 -14.70 26.79 -5.63
C PRO A 114 -13.71 27.68 -4.87
N THR A 115 -12.70 27.10 -4.26
CA THR A 115 -11.76 27.81 -3.38
C THR A 115 -10.94 28.87 -4.13
N ASN A 116 -10.57 28.61 -5.39
CA ASN A 116 -9.91 29.57 -6.27
C ASN A 116 -10.76 30.82 -6.58
N PHE A 117 -12.09 30.70 -6.56
CA PHE A 117 -13.00 31.85 -6.69
C PHE A 117 -13.24 32.55 -5.35
N LEU A 118 -13.28 31.81 -4.24
CA LEU A 118 -13.45 32.37 -2.89
C LEU A 118 -12.22 33.19 -2.47
N LEU A 119 -11.01 32.74 -2.82
CA LEU A 119 -9.74 33.48 -2.65
C LEU A 119 -9.70 34.86 -3.33
N GLN A 120 -10.52 35.10 -4.37
CA GLN A 120 -10.62 36.40 -5.04
C GLN A 120 -11.66 37.33 -4.39
N ARG A 121 -12.53 36.80 -3.52
CA ARG A 121 -13.58 37.56 -2.84
C ARG A 121 -13.23 37.88 -1.39
N PHE A 122 -12.63 36.93 -0.68
CA PHE A 122 -12.29 37.07 0.73
C PHE A 122 -10.87 37.60 0.95
N PRO A 123 -10.59 38.20 2.12
CA PRO A 123 -9.23 38.52 2.53
C PRO A 123 -8.39 37.23 2.61
N ILE A 124 -7.32 37.17 1.82
CA ILE A 124 -6.59 35.94 1.52
C ILE A 124 -5.98 35.31 2.77
N ALA A 125 -5.41 36.10 3.68
CA ALA A 125 -4.78 35.58 4.89
C ALA A 125 -5.80 34.98 5.85
N LYS A 126 -6.97 35.62 6.00
CA LYS A 126 -8.05 35.13 6.86
C LYS A 126 -8.70 33.87 6.32
N TYR A 127 -8.92 33.82 5.01
CA TYR A 127 -9.48 32.64 4.35
C TYR A 127 -8.50 31.45 4.41
N LEU A 128 -7.21 31.69 4.19
CA LEU A 128 -6.16 30.68 4.33
C LEU A 128 -6.06 30.16 5.76
N GLY A 129 -5.96 31.05 6.75
CA GLY A 129 -5.88 30.66 8.17
C GLY A 129 -7.11 29.89 8.67
N ALA A 130 -8.31 30.28 8.22
CA ALA A 130 -9.55 29.56 8.55
C ALA A 130 -9.58 28.14 7.97
N ASN A 131 -9.09 27.93 6.74
CA ASN A 131 -9.01 26.61 6.13
C ASN A 131 -7.94 25.73 6.79
N ILE A 132 -6.76 26.28 7.12
CA ILE A 132 -5.72 25.55 7.88
C ILE A 132 -6.25 25.12 9.26
N PHE A 133 -6.98 25.99 9.94
CA PHE A 133 -7.63 25.67 11.21
C PHE A 133 -8.68 24.56 11.05
N ALA A 134 -9.52 24.64 10.01
CA ALA A 134 -10.52 23.61 9.71
C ALA A 134 -9.84 22.25 9.42
N TRP A 135 -8.79 22.23 8.60
CA TRP A 135 -7.99 21.04 8.30
C TRP A 135 -7.42 20.39 9.56
N GLY A 136 -6.78 21.17 10.43
CA GLY A 136 -6.25 20.68 11.72
C GLY A 136 -7.36 20.12 12.61
N THR A 137 -8.53 20.77 12.62
CA THR A 137 -9.72 20.28 13.36
C THR A 137 -10.20 18.93 12.82
N PHE A 138 -10.25 18.77 11.50
CA PHE A 138 -10.63 17.50 10.88
C PHE A 138 -9.60 16.39 11.10
N LEU A 139 -8.29 16.70 11.23
CA LEU A 139 -7.30 15.71 11.66
C LEU A 139 -7.56 15.23 13.09
N VAL A 140 -7.78 16.13 14.05
CA VAL A 140 -8.07 15.74 15.45
C VAL A 140 -9.33 14.87 15.52
N LEU A 141 -10.36 15.18 14.74
CA LEU A 141 -11.58 14.38 14.65
C LEU A 141 -11.36 12.98 14.05
N GLN A 142 -10.36 12.77 13.19
CA GLN A 142 -10.05 11.44 12.63
C GLN A 142 -9.57 10.46 13.70
N ALA A 143 -8.90 10.93 14.75
CA ALA A 143 -8.45 10.08 15.85
C ALA A 143 -9.61 9.45 16.66
N VAL A 144 -10.81 10.06 16.63
CA VAL A 144 -12.02 9.57 17.33
C VAL A 144 -13.04 8.91 16.39
N ALA A 145 -12.73 8.74 15.10
CA ALA A 145 -13.63 8.09 14.16
C ALA A 145 -13.90 6.61 14.58
N PRO A 146 -15.17 6.17 14.67
CA PRO A 146 -15.51 4.83 15.13
C PRO A 146 -15.58 3.79 14.00
N ASN A 147 -15.60 4.21 12.73
CA ASN A 147 -15.67 3.33 11.56
C ASN A 147 -15.05 3.99 10.31
N PHE A 148 -14.80 3.18 9.28
CA PHE A 148 -14.21 3.59 8.01
C PHE A 148 -15.01 4.71 7.32
N THR A 149 -16.35 4.66 7.34
CA THR A 149 -17.20 5.68 6.68
C THR A 149 -17.00 7.07 7.27
N VAL A 150 -17.00 7.20 8.59
CA VAL A 150 -16.73 8.48 9.28
C VAL A 150 -15.31 8.96 8.99
N LEU A 151 -14.34 8.05 9.01
CA LEU A 151 -12.94 8.36 8.74
C LEU A 151 -12.73 8.87 7.30
N ALA A 152 -13.36 8.21 6.31
CA ALA A 152 -13.35 8.60 4.90
C ALA A 152 -14.02 9.97 4.66
N VAL A 153 -15.18 10.23 5.27
CA VAL A 153 -15.85 11.53 5.19
C VAL A 153 -14.98 12.65 5.76
N LEU A 154 -14.37 12.44 6.93
CA LEU A 154 -13.43 13.40 7.51
C LEU A 154 -12.20 13.62 6.61
N ARG A 155 -11.71 12.57 5.94
CA ARG A 155 -10.59 12.66 4.99
C ARG A 155 -10.94 13.51 3.76
N ALA A 156 -12.13 13.30 3.19
CA ALA A 156 -12.63 14.11 2.07
C ALA A 156 -12.79 15.59 2.46
N ILE A 157 -13.37 15.88 3.63
CA ILE A 157 -13.54 17.26 4.10
C ILE A 157 -12.19 17.90 4.43
N SER A 158 -11.21 17.16 4.96
CA SER A 158 -9.83 17.67 5.10
C SER A 158 -9.20 18.01 3.75
N GLY A 159 -9.36 17.17 2.72
CA GLY A 159 -8.86 17.48 1.37
C GLY A 159 -9.51 18.71 0.76
N ALA A 160 -10.80 18.92 1.01
CA ALA A 160 -11.49 20.14 0.60
C ALA A 160 -10.90 21.38 1.30
N ALA A 161 -10.66 21.34 2.62
CA ALA A 161 -10.04 22.45 3.35
C ALA A 161 -8.63 22.78 2.83
N GLU A 162 -7.82 21.76 2.51
CA GLU A 162 -6.45 21.96 2.04
C GLU A 162 -6.35 22.57 0.65
N ALA A 163 -7.34 22.35 -0.22
CA ALA A 163 -7.31 22.79 -1.63
C ALA A 163 -7.11 24.31 -1.84
N CYS A 164 -7.25 25.13 -0.79
CA CYS A 164 -6.93 26.55 -0.83
C CYS A 164 -5.42 26.88 -0.74
N ALA A 165 -4.59 25.98 -0.23
CA ALA A 165 -3.23 26.28 0.22
C ALA A 165 -2.33 26.71 -0.94
N ASP A 166 -2.08 25.82 -1.92
CA ASP A 166 -1.20 26.13 -3.05
C ASP A 166 -1.67 27.36 -3.86
N PRO A 167 -2.96 27.50 -4.22
CA PRO A 167 -3.40 28.69 -4.94
C PRO A 167 -3.24 29.97 -4.11
N ALA A 168 -3.47 29.92 -2.79
CA ALA A 168 -3.24 31.06 -1.91
C ALA A 168 -1.76 31.44 -1.86
N PHE A 169 -0.85 30.48 -1.69
CA PHE A 169 0.61 30.72 -1.69
C PHE A 169 1.10 31.29 -3.02
N MET A 170 0.57 30.80 -4.14
CA MET A 170 0.87 31.33 -5.47
C MET A 170 0.35 32.76 -5.66
N ILE A 171 -0.87 33.06 -5.22
CA ILE A 171 -1.43 34.42 -5.26
C ILE A 171 -0.59 35.35 -4.36
N ILE A 172 -0.33 34.98 -3.11
CA ILE A 172 0.55 35.73 -2.19
C ILE A 172 1.92 35.98 -2.84
N THR A 173 2.57 34.95 -3.37
CA THR A 173 3.88 35.12 -4.03
C THR A 173 3.79 36.09 -5.22
N SER A 174 2.68 36.07 -5.99
CA SER A 174 2.47 37.01 -7.10
C SER A 174 2.13 38.45 -6.69
N MET A 175 1.51 38.65 -5.51
CA MET A 175 1.15 39.95 -4.96
C MET A 175 2.31 40.69 -4.28
N TRP A 176 3.39 39.97 -3.93
CA TRP A 176 4.49 40.50 -3.12
C TRP A 176 5.85 40.51 -3.84
N TYR A 177 6.01 39.78 -4.95
CA TYR A 177 7.29 39.63 -5.67
C TYR A 177 7.17 39.85 -7.18
N THR A 178 8.26 40.29 -7.81
CA THR A 178 8.32 40.49 -9.28
C THR A 178 8.35 39.17 -10.06
N ARG A 179 8.00 39.20 -11.35
CA ARG A 179 8.04 38.01 -12.24
C ARG A 179 9.41 37.31 -12.30
N ARG A 180 10.51 38.01 -12.02
CA ARG A 180 11.87 37.44 -11.95
C ARG A 180 12.14 36.71 -10.63
N GLU A 181 11.62 37.23 -9.52
CA GLU A 181 11.79 36.67 -8.18
C GLU A 181 10.84 35.48 -7.91
N GLN A 182 9.62 35.52 -8.44
CA GLN A 182 8.57 34.52 -8.20
C GLN A 182 9.06 33.05 -8.29
N PRO A 183 9.81 32.61 -9.32
CA PRO A 183 10.35 31.25 -9.39
C PRO A 183 11.24 30.85 -8.19
N ILE A 184 12.08 31.78 -7.72
CA ILE A 184 12.99 31.54 -6.60
C ILE A 184 12.19 31.44 -5.30
N LYS A 185 11.20 32.31 -5.11
CA LYS A 185 10.35 32.30 -3.90
C LYS A 185 9.47 31.06 -3.83
N VAL A 186 8.84 30.66 -4.95
CA VAL A 186 8.09 29.39 -5.06
C VAL A 186 9.01 28.23 -4.71
N GLY A 187 10.20 28.17 -5.30
CA GLY A 187 11.20 27.16 -4.97
C GLY A 187 11.54 27.10 -3.47
N LEU A 188 11.89 28.25 -2.87
CA LEU A 188 12.28 28.33 -1.47
C LEU A 188 11.19 27.83 -0.51
N TRP A 189 9.92 28.24 -0.66
CA TRP A 189 8.88 27.74 0.24
C TRP A 189 8.51 26.28 -0.03
N TYR A 190 8.62 25.80 -1.28
CA TYR A 190 8.37 24.38 -1.58
C TYR A 190 9.46 23.45 -1.03
N THR A 191 10.68 23.94 -0.75
CA THR A 191 11.71 23.13 -0.05
C THR A 191 11.26 22.66 1.34
N ALA A 192 10.28 23.35 1.95
CA ALA A 192 9.68 22.95 3.21
C ALA A 192 8.95 21.59 3.14
N ASN A 193 8.58 21.11 1.94
CA ASN A 193 8.09 19.74 1.74
C ASN A 193 9.13 18.69 2.19
N GLY A 194 10.38 18.83 1.73
CA GLY A 194 11.47 17.93 2.10
C GLY A 194 11.81 18.00 3.59
N ILE A 195 11.78 19.21 4.16
CA ILE A 195 11.93 19.41 5.61
C ILE A 195 10.77 18.75 6.38
N GLY A 196 9.53 18.90 5.90
CA GLY A 196 8.33 18.31 6.47
C GLY A 196 8.37 16.79 6.50
N ILE A 197 8.78 16.15 5.40
CA ILE A 197 8.99 14.69 5.32
C ILE A 197 10.03 14.22 6.36
N ALA A 198 11.14 14.95 6.50
CA ALA A 198 12.20 14.62 7.46
C ALA A 198 11.77 14.84 8.93
N LEU A 199 11.15 15.97 9.24
CA LEU A 199 10.60 16.26 10.57
C LEU A 199 9.44 15.34 10.93
N GLY A 200 8.60 14.99 9.95
CA GLY A 200 7.52 14.00 10.09
C GLY A 200 8.06 12.60 10.41
N GLY A 201 9.16 12.17 9.78
CA GLY A 201 9.86 10.93 10.14
C GLY A 201 10.37 10.92 11.59
N LEU A 202 10.96 12.03 12.05
CA LEU A 202 11.40 12.20 13.45
C LEU A 202 10.23 12.21 14.44
N LEU A 203 9.16 12.96 14.11
CA LEU A 203 7.96 13.10 14.94
C LEU A 203 7.19 11.77 15.03
N GLY A 204 7.06 11.06 13.91
CA GLY A 204 6.49 9.71 13.85
C GLY A 204 7.30 8.68 14.63
N TYR A 205 8.64 8.75 14.60
CA TYR A 205 9.49 7.92 15.46
C TYR A 205 9.28 8.23 16.96
N GLY A 206 9.22 9.51 17.33
CA GLY A 206 8.94 9.94 18.71
C GLY A 206 7.57 9.48 19.20
N ILE A 207 6.53 9.69 18.40
CA ILE A 207 5.14 9.30 18.72
C ILE A 207 4.97 7.78 18.72
N GLY A 208 5.68 7.05 17.86
CA GLY A 208 5.69 5.58 17.82
C GLY A 208 6.19 4.93 19.12
N ASN A 209 6.95 5.66 19.95
CA ASN A 209 7.42 5.21 21.26
C ASN A 209 6.44 5.53 22.42
N ILE A 210 5.33 6.21 22.18
CA ILE A 210 4.34 6.55 23.22
C ILE A 210 3.55 5.29 23.63
N LYS A 211 3.82 4.78 24.83
CA LYS A 211 3.06 3.68 25.48
C LYS A 211 1.81 4.23 26.18
N GLY A 212 0.86 4.72 25.39
CA GLY A 212 -0.39 5.32 25.88
C GLY A 212 -1.60 4.39 25.79
N ALA A 213 -2.77 4.88 26.22
CA ALA A 213 -4.04 4.17 26.15
C ALA A 213 -4.68 4.17 24.74
N LEU A 214 -4.17 4.98 23.82
CA LEU A 214 -4.58 5.01 22.40
C LEU A 214 -3.50 4.36 21.53
N ALA A 215 -3.90 3.84 20.37
CA ALA A 215 -2.94 3.39 19.35
C ALA A 215 -2.07 4.56 18.86
N SER A 216 -0.78 4.32 18.59
CA SER A 216 0.23 5.37 18.32
C SER A 216 -0.18 6.35 17.21
N TRP A 217 -0.82 5.85 16.15
CA TRP A 217 -1.30 6.68 15.04
C TRP A 217 -2.36 7.72 15.46
N LYS A 218 -3.15 7.46 16.51
CA LYS A 218 -4.15 8.43 17.02
C LYS A 218 -3.46 9.63 17.67
N TYR A 219 -2.34 9.41 18.36
CA TYR A 219 -1.55 10.51 18.94
C TYR A 219 -0.97 11.41 17.83
N GLU A 220 -0.58 10.84 16.68
CA GLU A 220 -0.10 11.59 15.52
C GLU A 220 -1.16 12.57 14.99
N PHE A 221 -2.38 12.10 14.70
CA PHE A 221 -3.48 12.95 14.27
C PHE A 221 -3.86 14.04 15.29
N ILE A 222 -3.82 13.73 16.59
CA ILE A 222 -4.12 14.70 17.65
C ILE A 222 -3.03 15.77 17.74
N ILE A 223 -1.75 15.38 17.80
CA ILE A 223 -0.62 16.30 17.97
C ILE A 223 -0.46 17.19 16.73
N VAL A 224 -0.43 16.58 15.53
CA VAL A 224 -0.27 17.31 14.27
C VAL A 224 -1.49 18.20 13.99
N GLY A 225 -2.70 17.69 14.21
CA GLY A 225 -3.94 18.45 14.06
C GLY A 225 -3.99 19.67 14.99
N ALA A 226 -3.61 19.52 16.27
CA ALA A 226 -3.56 20.61 17.23
C ALA A 226 -2.50 21.68 16.86
N LEU A 227 -1.31 21.27 16.41
CA LEU A 227 -0.28 22.18 15.91
C LEU A 227 -0.78 23.00 14.70
N CYS A 228 -1.49 22.36 13.77
CA CYS A 228 -2.03 23.03 12.60
C CYS A 228 -3.21 23.96 12.94
N CYS A 229 -4.05 23.61 13.91
CA CYS A 229 -5.04 24.54 14.48
C CYS A 229 -4.37 25.80 15.06
N ALA A 230 -3.33 25.62 15.88
CA ALA A 230 -2.58 26.75 16.44
C ALA A 230 -1.96 27.61 15.33
N TRP A 231 -1.39 26.99 14.28
CA TRP A 231 -0.81 27.71 13.15
C TRP A 231 -1.85 28.45 12.30
N GLY A 232 -3.04 27.87 12.07
CA GLY A 232 -4.14 28.54 11.37
C GLY A 232 -4.57 29.84 12.06
N ILE A 233 -4.57 29.87 13.39
CA ILE A 233 -4.81 31.09 14.18
C ILE A 233 -3.68 32.10 13.97
N VAL A 234 -2.41 31.67 14.02
CA VAL A 234 -1.25 32.55 13.77
C VAL A 234 -1.33 33.17 12.37
N ILE A 235 -1.62 32.40 11.33
CA ILE A 235 -1.80 32.89 9.97
C ILE A 235 -2.93 33.93 9.90
N ALA A 236 -4.09 33.66 10.49
CA ALA A 236 -5.24 34.56 10.45
C ALA A 236 -5.02 35.90 11.18
N VAL A 237 -4.07 35.95 12.14
CA VAL A 237 -3.75 37.15 12.94
C VAL A 237 -2.57 37.93 12.38
N PHE A 238 -1.49 37.26 11.94
CA PHE A 238 -0.21 37.90 11.63
C PHE A 238 0.08 38.07 10.13
N LEU A 239 -0.50 37.24 9.24
CA LEU A 239 -0.24 37.35 7.80
C LEU A 239 -1.05 38.52 7.19
N PRO A 240 -0.42 39.49 6.50
CA PRO A 240 -1.13 40.62 5.90
C PRO A 240 -1.87 40.23 4.61
N ASP A 241 -3.17 40.59 4.53
CA ASP A 241 -4.03 40.26 3.39
C ASP A 241 -3.54 40.81 2.03
N ASN A 242 -2.98 42.02 2.00
CA ASN A 242 -2.33 42.61 0.83
C ASN A 242 -1.26 43.68 1.22
N PRO A 243 -0.39 44.13 0.30
CA PRO A 243 0.64 45.13 0.60
C PRO A 243 0.12 46.48 1.10
N ILE A 244 -1.05 46.90 0.62
CA ILE A 244 -1.68 48.20 0.94
C ILE A 244 -2.20 48.21 2.39
N THR A 245 -2.83 47.13 2.83
CA THR A 245 -3.39 46.97 4.18
C THR A 245 -2.37 46.51 5.22
N SER A 246 -1.13 46.19 4.81
CA SER A 246 -0.07 45.80 5.74
C SER A 246 0.18 46.88 6.80
N LYS A 247 0.23 46.47 8.08
CA LYS A 247 0.56 47.34 9.22
C LYS A 247 2.06 47.52 9.41
N THR A 248 2.87 46.63 8.84
CA THR A 248 4.33 46.51 9.05
C THR A 248 5.16 47.35 8.06
N LEU A 249 4.52 47.89 7.02
CA LEU A 249 5.15 48.75 6.02
C LEU A 249 4.76 50.22 6.22
N SER A 250 5.75 51.10 6.18
CA SER A 250 5.58 52.55 6.08
C SER A 250 4.95 52.95 4.73
N GLN A 251 4.41 54.18 4.64
CA GLN A 251 3.79 54.65 3.40
C GLN A 251 4.78 54.73 2.22
N ARG A 252 6.06 55.06 2.48
CA ARG A 252 7.13 55.02 1.47
C ARG A 252 7.38 53.60 0.96
N GLU A 253 7.53 52.63 1.87
CA GLU A 253 7.71 51.22 1.49
C GLU A 253 6.50 50.69 0.69
N LYS A 254 5.27 51.09 1.02
CA LYS A 254 4.07 50.73 0.25
C LYS A 254 4.10 51.25 -1.19
N LYS A 255 4.51 52.51 -1.41
CA LYS A 255 4.69 53.07 -2.76
C LYS A 255 5.75 52.27 -3.55
N ILE A 256 6.89 51.94 -2.92
CA ILE A 256 7.96 51.16 -3.57
C ILE A 256 7.49 49.75 -3.97
N VAL A 257 6.77 49.02 -3.09
CA VAL A 257 6.22 47.69 -3.43
C VAL A 257 5.30 47.77 -4.66
N ILE A 258 4.42 48.77 -4.72
CA ILE A 258 3.47 48.92 -5.83
C ILE A 258 4.19 49.23 -7.16
N GLU A 259 5.16 50.15 -7.14
CA GLU A 259 5.86 50.54 -8.37
C GLU A 259 6.70 49.38 -8.94
N ARG A 260 7.32 48.58 -8.08
CA ARG A 260 7.99 47.33 -8.51
C ARG A 260 7.04 46.32 -9.15
N LEU A 261 5.84 46.18 -8.61
CA LEU A 261 4.83 45.25 -9.14
C LEU A 261 4.19 45.76 -10.44
N ARG A 262 4.31 47.06 -10.75
CA ARG A 262 3.83 47.66 -12.00
C ARG A 262 4.51 47.06 -13.25
N GLU A 263 5.80 46.72 -13.17
CA GLU A 263 6.51 45.98 -14.22
C GLU A 263 5.86 44.64 -14.57
N ASN A 264 5.18 44.00 -13.61
CA ASN A 264 4.54 42.71 -13.84
C ASN A 264 3.34 42.81 -14.80
N GLN A 265 2.79 44.01 -15.06
CA GLN A 265 1.57 44.25 -15.86
C GLN A 265 0.34 43.40 -15.44
N THR A 266 0.38 42.85 -14.23
CA THR A 266 -0.71 42.14 -13.58
C THR A 266 -1.25 43.06 -12.51
N GLY A 267 -2.48 43.58 -12.69
CA GLY A 267 -3.13 44.42 -11.69
C GLY A 267 -3.14 43.74 -10.32
N VAL A 268 -2.93 44.51 -9.26
CA VAL A 268 -2.55 44.00 -7.93
C VAL A 268 -3.67 43.14 -7.32
N GLU A 269 -4.92 43.45 -7.63
CA GLU A 269 -6.09 42.68 -7.23
C GLU A 269 -7.21 42.84 -8.27
N ASN A 270 -7.72 41.76 -8.88
CA ASN A 270 -8.85 41.86 -9.82
C ASN A 270 -9.99 40.90 -9.47
N LYS A 271 -11.04 41.43 -8.83
CA LYS A 271 -12.19 40.67 -8.31
C LYS A 271 -13.27 40.34 -9.36
N LYS A 272 -13.06 40.70 -10.64
CA LYS A 272 -14.03 40.47 -11.71
C LYS A 272 -13.57 39.37 -12.66
N LEU A 273 -14.28 38.24 -12.64
CA LEU A 273 -14.06 37.12 -13.55
C LEU A 273 -14.43 37.49 -14.98
N LYS A 274 -13.48 37.33 -15.91
CA LYS A 274 -13.66 37.64 -17.34
C LYS A 274 -13.98 36.35 -18.12
N LEU A 275 -15.26 36.10 -18.43
CA LEU A 275 -15.68 34.86 -19.11
C LEU A 275 -14.98 34.62 -20.46
N TYR A 276 -14.60 35.67 -21.20
CA TYR A 276 -13.84 35.50 -22.44
C TYR A 276 -12.46 34.89 -22.19
N GLN A 277 -11.79 35.24 -21.08
CA GLN A 277 -10.50 34.64 -20.69
C GLN A 277 -10.63 33.19 -20.23
N VAL A 278 -11.82 32.77 -19.75
CA VAL A 278 -12.10 31.36 -19.46
C VAL A 278 -12.15 30.56 -20.78
N ARG A 279 -12.87 31.06 -21.79
CA ARG A 279 -12.90 30.45 -23.13
C ARG A 279 -11.51 30.44 -23.79
N GLU A 280 -10.76 31.53 -23.64
CA GLU A 280 -9.36 31.65 -24.10
C GLU A 280 -8.39 30.71 -23.35
N ALA A 281 -8.71 30.28 -22.14
CA ALA A 281 -7.93 29.28 -21.40
C ALA A 281 -8.11 27.89 -22.01
N PHE A 282 -9.36 27.46 -22.22
CA PHE A 282 -9.68 26.16 -22.82
C PHE A 282 -9.30 26.06 -24.32
N ALA A 283 -9.17 27.19 -25.03
CA ALA A 283 -8.63 27.21 -26.38
C ALA A 283 -7.08 27.16 -26.44
N ASP A 284 -6.38 27.31 -25.32
CA ASP A 284 -4.91 27.32 -25.29
C ASP A 284 -4.37 25.91 -25.05
N PHE A 285 -3.73 25.33 -26.08
CA PHE A 285 -3.16 23.98 -26.03
C PHE A 285 -2.20 23.77 -24.83
N LYS A 286 -1.55 24.83 -24.33
CA LYS A 286 -0.65 24.77 -23.17
C LYS A 286 -1.36 24.27 -21.91
N LEU A 287 -2.66 24.55 -21.75
CA LEU A 287 -3.46 24.08 -20.61
C LEU A 287 -3.44 22.54 -20.53
N TYR A 288 -3.64 21.87 -21.66
CA TYR A 288 -3.64 20.41 -21.74
C TYR A 288 -2.25 19.82 -21.50
N PHE A 289 -1.18 20.46 -21.98
CA PHE A 289 0.18 20.03 -21.64
C PHE A 289 0.49 20.17 -20.14
N PHE A 290 0.13 21.28 -19.50
CA PHE A 290 0.30 21.44 -18.05
C PHE A 290 -0.52 20.42 -17.25
N PHE A 291 -1.76 20.14 -17.67
CA PHE A 291 -2.60 19.08 -17.09
C PHE A 291 -1.93 17.70 -17.22
N MET A 292 -1.46 17.32 -18.42
CA MET A 292 -0.88 16.01 -18.68
C MET A 292 0.45 15.79 -17.94
N ILE A 293 1.32 16.80 -17.87
CA ILE A 293 2.59 16.68 -17.13
C ILE A 293 2.31 16.54 -15.63
N ALA A 294 1.39 17.34 -15.08
CA ALA A 294 0.99 17.23 -13.68
C ALA A 294 0.34 15.88 -13.35
N LEU A 295 -0.53 15.37 -14.23
CA LEU A 295 -1.15 14.05 -14.12
C LEU A 295 -0.09 12.94 -14.05
N LEU A 296 0.84 12.90 -15.01
CA LEU A 296 1.87 11.86 -15.08
C LEU A 296 2.85 11.92 -13.90
N GLN A 297 3.26 13.11 -13.47
CA GLN A 297 4.10 13.26 -12.28
C GLN A 297 3.35 12.85 -11.00
N ALA A 298 2.08 13.21 -10.88
CA ALA A 298 1.26 12.88 -9.72
C ALA A 298 0.91 11.40 -9.61
N ILE A 299 0.85 10.65 -10.73
CA ILE A 299 0.74 9.19 -10.70
C ILE A 299 1.94 8.57 -9.98
N VAL A 300 3.15 9.01 -10.31
CA VAL A 300 4.38 8.52 -9.66
C VAL A 300 4.42 8.96 -8.19
N ASN A 301 4.09 10.24 -7.91
CA ASN A 301 4.05 10.77 -6.54
C ASN A 301 3.03 10.04 -5.66
N GLY A 302 1.82 9.79 -6.16
CA GLY A 302 0.78 9.03 -5.45
C GLY A 302 1.19 7.59 -5.16
N GLY A 303 2.12 7.03 -5.94
CA GLY A 303 2.83 5.81 -5.62
C GLY A 303 3.91 6.01 -4.55
N THR A 304 4.97 6.76 -4.86
CA THR A 304 6.18 6.81 -4.01
C THR A 304 5.98 7.55 -2.69
N SER A 305 5.21 8.64 -2.67
CA SER A 305 4.99 9.46 -1.47
C SER A 305 4.06 8.77 -0.48
N ASN A 306 2.98 8.14 -0.95
CA ASN A 306 2.19 7.29 -0.08
C ASN A 306 3.05 6.08 0.33
N PHE A 307 3.51 5.25 -0.63
CA PHE A 307 4.05 3.90 -0.35
C PHE A 307 5.49 3.89 0.15
N GLY A 308 6.15 5.05 0.32
CA GLY A 308 7.54 5.14 0.77
C GLY A 308 7.85 4.31 2.03
N THR A 309 7.02 4.38 3.08
CA THR A 309 7.24 3.59 4.32
C THR A 309 7.01 2.10 4.11
N LEU A 310 6.03 1.70 3.28
CA LEU A 310 5.75 0.30 2.93
C LEU A 310 6.83 -0.30 2.02
N ILE A 311 7.33 0.46 1.05
CA ILE A 311 8.44 0.08 0.16
C ILE A 311 9.70 -0.14 0.98
N ILE A 312 10.05 0.80 1.88
CA ILE A 312 11.21 0.65 2.78
C ILE A 312 11.00 -0.53 3.75
N LYS A 313 9.80 -0.75 4.28
CA LYS A 313 9.49 -1.93 5.10
C LYS A 313 9.68 -3.23 4.32
N GLY A 314 9.38 -3.24 3.02
CA GLY A 314 9.63 -4.35 2.10
C GLY A 314 11.12 -4.68 1.88
N PHE A 315 12.06 -3.91 2.43
CA PHE A 315 13.50 -4.21 2.44
C PHE A 315 13.98 -4.78 3.80
N ASP A 316 13.09 -5.42 4.57
CA ASP A 316 13.32 -5.96 5.93
C ASP A 316 13.73 -4.93 7.01
N PHE A 317 13.36 -3.65 6.85
CA PHE A 317 13.50 -2.66 7.92
C PHE A 317 12.29 -2.70 8.87
N SER A 318 12.56 -2.63 10.18
CA SER A 318 11.49 -2.60 11.20
C SER A 318 10.67 -1.31 11.12
N THR A 319 9.39 -1.36 11.51
CA THR A 319 8.45 -0.23 11.36
C THR A 319 8.99 1.09 11.93
N LEU A 320 9.62 1.06 13.11
CA LEU A 320 10.24 2.26 13.71
C LEU A 320 11.43 2.79 12.90
N ILE A 321 12.27 1.90 12.37
CA ILE A 321 13.41 2.30 11.50
C ILE A 321 12.88 2.87 10.18
N THR A 322 11.81 2.33 9.60
CA THR A 322 11.24 2.84 8.33
C THR A 322 10.78 4.30 8.41
N ALA A 323 10.35 4.77 9.59
CA ALA A 323 10.01 6.18 9.83
C ALA A 323 11.26 7.08 9.84
N VAL A 324 12.34 6.63 10.51
CA VAL A 324 13.63 7.35 10.53
C VAL A 324 14.28 7.39 9.14
N LEU A 325 14.10 6.35 8.34
CA LEU A 325 14.56 6.29 6.94
C LEU A 325 13.79 7.24 5.98
N GLN A 326 12.77 7.96 6.44
CA GLN A 326 12.21 9.10 5.69
C GLN A 326 13.08 10.36 5.79
N ILE A 327 13.99 10.47 6.78
CA ILE A 327 14.85 11.65 6.95
C ILE A 327 15.78 11.86 5.75
N PRO A 328 16.55 10.86 5.26
CA PRO A 328 17.39 11.04 4.08
C PRO A 328 16.58 11.34 2.82
N TYR A 329 15.37 10.79 2.70
CA TYR A 329 14.46 11.07 1.59
C TYR A 329 14.04 12.55 1.56
N GLY A 330 13.57 13.08 2.69
CA GLY A 330 13.21 14.49 2.84
C GLY A 330 14.39 15.44 2.61
N VAL A 331 15.58 15.10 3.11
CA VAL A 331 16.81 15.87 2.88
C VAL A 331 17.22 15.87 1.40
N LEU A 332 17.09 14.74 0.69
CA LEU A 332 17.38 14.69 -0.75
C LEU A 332 16.36 15.48 -1.58
N ILE A 333 15.08 15.50 -1.19
CA ILE A 333 14.05 16.37 -1.79
C ILE A 333 14.43 17.85 -1.59
N PHE A 334 14.80 18.24 -0.37
CA PHE A 334 15.24 19.60 -0.04
C PHE A 334 16.45 20.04 -0.89
N ILE A 335 17.49 19.20 -0.97
CA ILE A 335 18.69 19.47 -1.77
C ILE A 335 18.34 19.54 -3.27
N ALA A 336 17.50 18.63 -3.78
CA ALA A 336 17.10 18.60 -5.18
C ALA A 336 16.34 19.87 -5.59
N ILE A 337 15.38 20.33 -4.77
CA ILE A 337 14.64 21.57 -5.04
C ILE A 337 15.58 22.78 -5.02
N LEU A 338 16.46 22.91 -4.01
CA LEU A 338 17.43 24.01 -3.95
C LEU A 338 18.39 24.00 -5.14
N ALA A 339 18.97 22.85 -5.49
CA ALA A 339 19.85 22.72 -6.64
C ALA A 339 19.12 23.10 -7.94
N CYS A 340 17.89 22.62 -8.12
CA CYS A 340 17.06 22.93 -9.27
C CYS A 340 16.80 24.43 -9.43
N VAL A 341 16.44 25.13 -8.35
CA VAL A 341 16.21 26.58 -8.34
C VAL A 341 17.51 27.35 -8.61
N PHE A 342 18.61 26.97 -7.96
CA PHE A 342 19.92 27.61 -8.09
C PHE A 342 20.53 27.47 -9.50
N ILE A 343 20.43 26.29 -10.11
CA ILE A 343 20.94 26.06 -11.47
C ILE A 343 20.03 26.75 -12.50
N ASN A 344 18.71 26.72 -12.32
CA ASN A 344 17.76 27.46 -13.15
C ASN A 344 18.03 28.98 -13.19
N ASP A 345 18.44 29.58 -12.06
CA ASP A 345 18.77 31.01 -11.97
C ASP A 345 20.09 31.37 -12.66
N ARG A 346 21.07 30.45 -12.65
CA ARG A 346 22.41 30.69 -13.23
C ARG A 346 22.56 30.32 -14.71
N LEU A 347 21.71 29.46 -15.26
CA LEU A 347 21.73 29.14 -16.69
C LEU A 347 21.06 30.22 -17.54
N PRO A 348 21.33 30.28 -18.86
CA PRO A 348 20.70 31.24 -19.77
C PRO A 348 19.17 31.22 -19.72
N PRO A 349 18.49 32.35 -20.05
CA PRO A 349 17.03 32.42 -20.09
C PRO A 349 16.38 31.30 -20.92
N ASN A 350 15.14 30.94 -20.56
CA ASN A 350 14.35 29.85 -21.16
C ASN A 350 14.86 28.40 -20.92
N ASN A 351 15.71 28.19 -19.91
CA ASN A 351 16.23 26.86 -19.52
C ASN A 351 15.22 25.89 -18.85
N ARG A 352 14.03 26.36 -18.43
CA ARG A 352 13.11 25.62 -17.53
C ARG A 352 12.69 24.24 -18.01
N CYS A 353 12.43 24.07 -19.31
CA CYS A 353 12.04 22.78 -19.88
C CYS A 353 13.20 21.77 -19.86
N PHE A 354 14.44 22.24 -20.03
CA PHE A 354 15.63 21.39 -19.91
C PHE A 354 15.85 20.97 -18.45
N MET A 355 15.66 21.89 -17.49
CA MET A 355 15.74 21.58 -16.06
C MET A 355 14.68 20.56 -15.61
N LEU A 356 13.44 20.69 -16.11
CA LEU A 356 12.37 19.70 -15.92
C LEU A 356 12.83 18.28 -16.31
N VAL A 357 13.46 18.13 -17.48
CA VAL A 357 13.98 16.83 -17.94
C VAL A 357 15.17 16.37 -17.08
N LEU A 358 16.12 17.26 -16.80
CA LEU A 358 17.33 16.95 -16.02
C LEU A 358 16.99 16.39 -14.62
N PHE A 359 16.03 16.99 -13.92
CA PHE A 359 15.59 16.54 -12.60
C PHE A 359 14.60 15.37 -12.62
N LEU A 360 14.12 14.94 -13.79
CA LEU A 360 13.38 13.67 -13.93
C LEU A 360 14.31 12.46 -14.14
N LEU A 361 15.53 12.65 -14.65
CA LEU A 361 16.48 11.55 -14.87
C LEU A 361 16.81 10.73 -13.60
N PRO A 362 17.05 11.34 -12.41
CA PRO A 362 17.30 10.56 -11.20
C PRO A 362 16.07 9.76 -10.75
N ASN A 363 14.86 10.31 -10.91
CA ASN A 363 13.62 9.59 -10.61
C ASN A 363 13.45 8.36 -11.50
N VAL A 364 13.71 8.50 -12.81
CA VAL A 364 13.74 7.36 -13.74
C VAL A 364 14.78 6.33 -13.30
N ALA A 365 16.02 6.75 -13.03
CA ALA A 365 17.08 5.85 -12.56
C ALA A 365 16.72 5.12 -11.25
N GLY A 366 16.07 5.81 -10.31
CA GLY A 366 15.57 5.23 -9.05
C GLY A 366 14.48 4.18 -9.28
N ALA A 367 13.51 4.47 -10.14
CA ALA A 367 12.44 3.54 -10.49
C ALA A 367 12.96 2.28 -11.21
N PHE A 368 13.91 2.43 -12.14
CA PHE A 368 14.60 1.30 -12.77
C PHE A 368 15.41 0.51 -11.74
N GLY A 369 16.18 1.18 -10.88
CA GLY A 369 16.96 0.56 -9.82
C GLY A 369 16.12 -0.29 -8.86
N LEU A 370 14.95 0.22 -8.43
CA LEU A 370 14.00 -0.53 -7.60
C LEU A 370 13.48 -1.84 -8.24
N ARG A 371 13.49 -1.94 -9.59
CA ARG A 371 13.06 -3.14 -10.31
C ARG A 371 14.20 -4.11 -10.62
N PHE A 372 15.40 -3.61 -10.90
CA PHE A 372 16.52 -4.40 -11.41
C PHE A 372 17.61 -4.71 -10.37
N VAL A 373 17.63 -4.04 -9.22
CA VAL A 373 18.57 -4.35 -8.12
C VAL A 373 18.08 -5.58 -7.34
N PRO A 374 18.90 -6.64 -7.22
CA PRO A 374 18.59 -7.85 -6.44
C PRO A 374 18.12 -7.59 -4.99
N ASP A 375 17.25 -8.47 -4.47
CA ASP A 375 16.59 -8.31 -3.16
C ASP A 375 17.55 -8.37 -1.96
N ASP A 376 18.71 -9.02 -2.10
CA ASP A 376 19.78 -9.05 -1.09
C ASP A 376 20.44 -7.68 -0.87
N GLN A 377 20.44 -6.80 -1.88
CA GLN A 377 21.11 -5.50 -1.84
C GLN A 377 20.22 -4.38 -1.26
N ARG A 378 19.76 -4.58 -0.01
CA ARG A 378 18.86 -3.67 0.74
C ARG A 378 19.29 -2.19 0.68
N VAL A 379 20.58 -1.90 0.83
CA VAL A 379 21.13 -0.52 0.80
C VAL A 379 21.04 0.12 -0.59
N ALA A 380 21.31 -0.64 -1.66
CA ALA A 380 21.22 -0.14 -3.03
C ALA A 380 19.77 0.18 -3.41
N ARG A 381 18.81 -0.70 -3.04
CA ARG A 381 17.37 -0.48 -3.22
C ARG A 381 16.88 0.76 -2.45
N LEU A 382 17.38 0.98 -1.23
CA LEU A 382 17.09 2.17 -0.44
C LEU A 382 17.57 3.46 -1.12
N ILE A 383 18.79 3.47 -1.68
CA ILE A 383 19.29 4.61 -2.49
C ILE A 383 18.41 4.83 -3.72
N CYS A 384 18.03 3.76 -4.43
CA CYS A 384 17.12 3.86 -5.58
C CYS A 384 15.76 4.43 -5.20
N CYS A 385 15.21 4.05 -4.04
CA CYS A 385 14.01 4.65 -3.46
C CYS A 385 14.17 6.15 -3.26
N TYR A 386 15.31 6.60 -2.70
CA TYR A 386 15.53 8.02 -2.45
C TYR A 386 15.68 8.88 -3.71
N LEU A 387 16.25 8.33 -4.78
CA LEU A 387 16.40 9.05 -6.06
C LEU A 387 15.04 9.46 -6.68
N THR A 388 13.96 8.75 -6.36
CA THR A 388 12.59 9.10 -6.80
C THR A 388 12.13 10.49 -6.33
N GLY A 389 12.63 10.97 -5.19
CA GLY A 389 12.24 12.25 -4.59
C GLY A 389 12.57 13.48 -5.45
N SER A 390 13.50 13.34 -6.40
CA SER A 390 13.85 14.36 -7.39
C SER A 390 12.66 14.86 -8.22
N ILE A 391 11.59 14.05 -8.35
CA ILE A 391 10.35 14.45 -9.04
C ILE A 391 9.73 15.74 -8.47
N ASN A 392 9.85 15.98 -7.16
CA ASN A 392 9.31 17.19 -6.52
C ASN A 392 9.96 18.47 -7.05
N ALA A 393 11.28 18.45 -7.33
CA ALA A 393 11.98 19.58 -7.93
C ALA A 393 11.47 19.89 -9.35
N SER A 394 11.11 18.85 -10.10
CA SER A 394 10.51 19.00 -11.43
C SER A 394 9.11 19.64 -11.37
N PHE A 395 8.29 19.29 -10.37
CA PHE A 395 6.94 19.87 -10.20
C PHE A 395 6.99 21.37 -9.83
N VAL A 396 7.94 21.78 -8.99
CA VAL A 396 8.19 23.21 -8.66
C VAL A 396 8.45 24.03 -9.93
N LEU A 397 9.24 23.50 -10.86
CA LEU A 397 9.48 24.17 -12.14
C LEU A 397 8.25 24.19 -13.05
N LEU A 398 7.37 23.20 -12.97
CA LEU A 398 6.11 23.18 -13.73
C LEU A 398 5.19 24.35 -13.33
N LEU A 399 5.04 24.60 -12.02
CA LEU A 399 4.29 25.74 -11.48
C LEU A 399 4.88 27.10 -11.92
N SER A 400 6.20 27.22 -11.89
CA SER A 400 6.95 28.39 -12.39
C SER A 400 6.82 28.58 -13.92
N LEU A 401 6.84 27.49 -14.68
CA LEU A 401 6.68 27.51 -16.13
C LEU A 401 5.25 27.93 -16.53
N GLN A 402 4.23 27.45 -15.81
CA GLN A 402 2.84 27.83 -16.03
C GLN A 402 2.61 29.33 -15.78
N THR A 403 3.03 29.83 -14.63
CA THR A 403 2.80 31.23 -14.23
C THR A 403 3.49 32.26 -15.10
N ALA A 404 4.58 31.89 -15.79
CA ALA A 404 5.28 32.74 -16.73
C ALA A 404 4.68 32.73 -18.15
N ASN A 405 4.17 31.59 -18.63
CA ASN A 405 3.72 31.42 -20.03
C ASN A 405 2.24 31.73 -20.28
N ILE A 406 1.46 31.98 -19.22
CA ILE A 406 0.04 32.31 -19.32
C ILE A 406 -0.18 33.79 -18.97
N ALA A 407 -0.76 34.56 -19.90
CA ALA A 407 -1.14 35.95 -19.68
C ALA A 407 -2.63 36.07 -19.30
N GLY A 408 -2.98 37.12 -18.54
CA GLY A 408 -4.35 37.40 -18.09
C GLY A 408 -4.72 36.74 -16.76
N HIS A 409 -5.32 37.51 -15.85
CA HIS A 409 -5.63 37.08 -14.48
C HIS A 409 -6.59 35.88 -14.43
N THR A 410 -7.75 35.97 -15.09
CA THR A 410 -8.72 34.86 -15.11
C THR A 410 -8.18 33.64 -15.85
N LYS A 411 -7.40 33.83 -16.92
CA LYS A 411 -6.78 32.73 -17.67
C LYS A 411 -5.74 31.99 -16.81
N LYS A 412 -4.87 32.70 -16.09
CA LYS A 412 -3.93 32.10 -15.11
C LYS A 412 -4.64 31.23 -14.08
N VAL A 413 -5.72 31.73 -13.47
CA VAL A 413 -6.49 30.99 -12.46
C VAL A 413 -7.10 29.71 -13.04
N VAL A 414 -7.71 29.78 -14.23
CA VAL A 414 -8.29 28.59 -14.89
C VAL A 414 -7.21 27.56 -15.25
N THR A 415 -6.09 27.98 -15.83
CA THR A 415 -5.00 27.05 -16.18
C THR A 415 -4.38 26.42 -14.92
N SER A 416 -4.22 27.19 -13.84
CA SER A 416 -3.71 26.69 -12.56
C SER A 416 -4.66 25.67 -11.92
N ALA A 417 -5.95 25.97 -11.87
CA ALA A 417 -6.96 25.01 -11.41
C ALA A 417 -6.95 23.71 -12.25
N CYS A 418 -6.73 23.79 -13.57
CA CYS A 418 -6.59 22.60 -14.42
C CYS A 418 -5.29 21.81 -14.12
N LEU A 419 -4.17 22.47 -13.82
CA LEU A 419 -2.94 21.78 -13.40
C LEU A 419 -3.18 21.00 -12.10
N PHE A 420 -3.80 21.61 -11.10
CA PHE A 420 -4.16 20.93 -9.85
C PHE A 420 -5.23 19.85 -10.03
N LEU A 421 -6.14 19.98 -11.01
CA LEU A 421 -7.05 18.91 -11.41
C LEU A 421 -6.28 17.68 -11.89
N GLY A 422 -5.27 17.88 -12.75
CA GLY A 422 -4.38 16.81 -13.22
C GLY A 422 -3.60 16.17 -12.06
N TYR A 423 -3.04 16.98 -11.17
CA TYR A 423 -2.36 16.52 -9.96
C TYR A 423 -3.26 15.67 -9.05
N CYS A 424 -4.51 16.07 -8.83
CA CYS A 424 -5.45 15.29 -8.02
C CYS A 424 -5.81 13.97 -8.69
N VAL A 425 -6.17 13.98 -9.99
CA VAL A 425 -6.49 12.75 -10.73
C VAL A 425 -5.31 11.79 -10.75
N GLY A 426 -4.07 12.30 -10.84
CA GLY A 426 -2.87 11.48 -10.82
C GLY A 426 -2.61 10.84 -9.45
N ASN A 427 -2.72 11.59 -8.35
CA ASN A 427 -2.58 11.04 -7.01
C ASN A 427 -3.73 10.10 -6.62
N ILE A 428 -4.93 10.24 -7.21
CA ILE A 428 -6.02 9.24 -7.12
C ILE A 428 -5.63 7.98 -7.89
N ALA A 429 -5.15 8.09 -9.12
CA ALA A 429 -4.84 6.94 -9.98
C ALA A 429 -3.61 6.14 -9.50
N GLY A 430 -2.57 6.81 -9.01
CA GLY A 430 -1.29 6.21 -8.61
C GLY A 430 -1.44 4.99 -7.67
N PRO A 431 -2.16 5.09 -6.54
CA PRO A 431 -2.36 3.96 -5.64
C PRO A 431 -3.06 2.73 -6.24
N PHE A 432 -3.89 2.89 -7.28
CA PHE A 432 -4.55 1.76 -7.94
C PHE A 432 -3.66 1.06 -8.99
N ILE A 433 -2.49 1.59 -9.31
CA ILE A 433 -1.48 0.89 -10.14
C ILE A 433 -0.78 -0.21 -9.33
N TYR A 434 -0.67 -0.05 -8.02
CA TYR A 434 -0.19 -1.08 -7.09
C TYR A 434 -1.28 -2.10 -6.83
N LYS A 435 -1.26 -3.19 -7.61
CA LYS A 435 -2.21 -4.28 -7.45
C LYS A 435 -1.89 -5.15 -6.24
N SER A 436 -2.92 -5.65 -5.58
CA SER A 436 -2.81 -6.57 -4.43
C SER A 436 -2.16 -7.91 -4.78
N ASP A 437 -2.29 -8.36 -6.03
CA ASP A 437 -1.68 -9.58 -6.60
C ASP A 437 -0.16 -9.44 -6.86
N GLN A 438 0.40 -8.24 -6.67
CA GLN A 438 1.80 -7.88 -6.87
C GLN A 438 2.49 -7.42 -5.57
N ALA A 439 1.88 -7.69 -4.42
CA ALA A 439 2.61 -7.71 -3.15
C ALA A 439 3.82 -8.67 -3.25
N PRO A 440 4.89 -8.50 -2.44
CA PRO A 440 6.05 -9.39 -2.49
C PRO A 440 5.60 -10.83 -2.23
N ASN A 441 5.55 -11.61 -3.31
CA ASN A 441 5.08 -12.98 -3.28
C ASN A 441 6.04 -13.83 -2.48
N LEU A 442 5.48 -14.77 -1.70
CA LEU A 442 6.24 -15.91 -1.22
C LEU A 442 6.90 -16.61 -2.42
N PRO A 443 8.13 -17.13 -2.28
CA PRO A 443 8.80 -17.79 -3.38
C PRO A 443 7.92 -18.94 -3.89
N PRO A 444 7.73 -19.07 -5.23
CA PRO A 444 6.90 -20.12 -5.78
C PRO A 444 7.49 -21.49 -5.41
N ARG A 445 6.64 -22.48 -5.10
CA ARG A 445 7.11 -23.84 -4.83
C ARG A 445 7.95 -24.32 -6.03
N PRO A 446 9.21 -24.72 -5.82
CA PRO A 446 10.04 -25.24 -6.90
C PRO A 446 9.57 -26.66 -7.30
N PRO A 447 9.94 -27.19 -8.48
CA PRO A 447 9.53 -28.53 -8.92
C PRO A 447 9.94 -29.62 -7.93
N PHE A 448 9.13 -30.68 -7.75
CA PHE A 448 9.41 -31.77 -6.81
C PHE A 448 10.83 -32.38 -6.99
N LEU A 449 11.29 -32.51 -8.23
CA LEU A 449 12.61 -33.03 -8.59
C LEU A 449 13.81 -32.15 -8.19
N SER A 450 13.56 -30.94 -7.66
CA SER A 450 14.61 -30.03 -7.15
C SER A 450 14.75 -30.04 -5.63
N LEU A 451 13.93 -30.85 -4.94
CA LEU A 451 14.09 -31.13 -3.51
C LEU A 451 15.19 -32.20 -3.32
N PRO A 452 16.01 -32.15 -2.25
CA PRO A 452 15.93 -31.24 -1.11
C PRO A 452 16.45 -29.81 -1.38
N LEU A 453 15.87 -28.82 -0.69
CA LEU A 453 16.33 -27.42 -0.75
C LEU A 453 17.47 -27.12 0.23
N ASP A 454 17.48 -27.73 1.42
CA ASP A 454 18.64 -27.74 2.30
C ASP A 454 19.46 -29.02 2.06
N PRO A 455 20.68 -28.93 1.49
CA PRO A 455 21.53 -30.10 1.24
C PRO A 455 22.11 -30.74 2.50
N SER A 456 22.02 -30.07 3.66
CA SER A 456 22.35 -30.64 4.97
C SER A 456 21.17 -31.32 5.65
N GLY A 457 19.96 -31.05 5.15
CA GLY A 457 18.75 -31.75 5.54
C GLY A 457 18.57 -33.09 4.80
N PRO A 458 17.57 -33.87 5.19
CA PRO A 458 17.31 -35.19 4.64
C PRO A 458 16.61 -35.13 3.26
N PRO A 459 16.53 -36.26 2.53
CA PRO A 459 15.98 -36.30 1.17
C PRO A 459 14.57 -35.68 1.08
N GLY A 460 14.36 -34.84 0.07
CA GLY A 460 13.03 -34.28 -0.23
C GLY A 460 12.58 -33.09 0.61
N ASN A 461 13.38 -32.60 1.55
CA ASN A 461 13.00 -31.46 2.39
C ASN A 461 12.78 -30.16 1.57
N ALA A 462 11.84 -29.33 2.01
CA ALA A 462 11.61 -27.98 1.48
C ALA A 462 12.05 -26.90 2.49
N TRP A 463 13.04 -27.21 3.32
CA TRP A 463 13.45 -26.33 4.42
C TRP A 463 14.05 -25.03 3.91
N GLY A 464 13.83 -23.94 4.66
CA GLY A 464 14.20 -22.59 4.26
C GLY A 464 13.34 -21.96 3.15
N LEU A 465 12.42 -22.69 2.49
CA LEU A 465 11.60 -22.15 1.38
C LEU A 465 10.87 -20.86 1.78
N TYR A 466 10.23 -20.84 2.95
CA TYR A 466 9.53 -19.66 3.48
C TYR A 466 10.34 -18.91 4.55
N GLY A 467 11.65 -19.17 4.62
CA GLY A 467 12.57 -18.64 5.64
C GLY A 467 12.95 -19.64 6.73
N LYS A 468 14.05 -19.38 7.44
CA LYS A 468 14.64 -20.28 8.45
C LYS A 468 13.88 -20.33 9.78
N ASP A 469 13.07 -19.31 10.05
CA ASP A 469 12.22 -19.21 11.25
C ASP A 469 10.73 -19.42 10.92
N ASP A 470 10.42 -19.99 9.75
CA ASP A 470 9.05 -20.30 9.37
C ASP A 470 8.44 -21.37 10.29
N ARG A 471 7.15 -21.17 10.61
CA ARG A 471 6.34 -22.03 11.49
C ARG A 471 5.02 -22.49 10.83
N LEU A 472 4.80 -22.16 9.55
CA LEU A 472 3.53 -22.37 8.84
C LEU A 472 3.65 -23.37 7.68
N GLY A 473 4.84 -23.55 7.10
CA GLY A 473 5.09 -24.47 6.01
C GLY A 473 4.15 -24.24 4.83
N ALA A 474 3.48 -25.28 4.38
CA ALA A 474 2.50 -25.26 3.30
C ALA A 474 1.35 -24.25 3.52
N LEU A 475 0.99 -23.92 4.76
CA LEU A 475 -0.05 -22.93 5.07
C LEU A 475 0.32 -21.51 4.63
N ASN A 476 1.60 -21.23 4.34
CA ASN A 476 2.00 -19.99 3.67
C ASN A 476 1.30 -19.79 2.30
N LEU A 477 0.85 -20.86 1.63
CA LEU A 477 0.06 -20.74 0.41
C LEU A 477 -1.31 -20.08 0.62
N LEU A 478 -1.87 -20.08 1.84
CA LEU A 478 -3.15 -19.47 2.17
C LEU A 478 -3.01 -17.94 2.32
N THR A 479 -2.56 -17.30 1.24
CA THR A 479 -2.43 -15.84 1.16
C THR A 479 -3.79 -15.16 1.26
N PRO A 480 -3.88 -13.91 1.75
CA PRO A 480 -5.15 -13.17 1.80
C PRO A 480 -5.88 -13.09 0.44
N ALA A 481 -5.14 -13.09 -0.67
CA ALA A 481 -5.72 -13.11 -2.01
C ALA A 481 -6.37 -14.47 -2.36
N ILE A 482 -5.70 -15.58 -2.05
CA ILE A 482 -6.24 -16.93 -2.27
C ILE A 482 -7.44 -17.20 -1.36
N VAL A 483 -7.37 -16.82 -0.08
CA VAL A 483 -8.48 -16.99 0.86
C VAL A 483 -9.68 -16.11 0.49
N ALA A 484 -9.46 -14.86 0.06
CA ALA A 484 -10.53 -14.00 -0.43
C ALA A 484 -11.15 -14.51 -1.75
N ALA A 485 -10.34 -15.07 -2.66
CA ALA A 485 -10.83 -15.71 -3.88
C ALA A 485 -11.70 -16.92 -3.56
N ALA A 486 -11.24 -17.81 -2.66
CA ALA A 486 -11.99 -18.97 -2.18
C ALA A 486 -13.32 -18.57 -1.51
N ALA A 487 -13.30 -17.59 -0.61
CA ALA A 487 -14.52 -17.09 0.02
C ALA A 487 -15.52 -16.52 -1.01
N ALA A 488 -15.02 -15.78 -2.01
CA ALA A 488 -15.83 -15.21 -3.07
C ALA A 488 -16.26 -16.21 -4.16
N SER A 489 -15.59 -17.36 -4.31
CA SER A 489 -15.91 -18.40 -5.29
C SER A 489 -16.84 -19.48 -4.74
N GLU A 490 -16.60 -19.92 -3.49
CA GLU A 490 -17.23 -21.11 -2.92
C GLU A 490 -18.42 -20.81 -2.01
N ILE A 491 -18.46 -19.66 -1.31
CA ILE A 491 -19.60 -19.30 -0.43
C ILE A 491 -20.72 -18.70 -1.29
N ARG A 492 -21.75 -19.51 -1.59
CA ARG A 492 -22.86 -19.17 -2.49
C ARG A 492 -24.24 -19.35 -1.87
N THR A 493 -24.38 -20.35 -1.01
CA THR A 493 -25.65 -20.76 -0.39
C THR A 493 -25.69 -20.40 1.10
N GLY A 494 -24.54 -20.41 1.77
CA GLY A 494 -24.46 -20.30 3.23
C GLY A 494 -24.79 -21.59 3.98
N ASP A 495 -24.99 -22.71 3.26
CA ASP A 495 -25.08 -24.03 3.87
C ASP A 495 -23.75 -24.37 4.57
N ARG A 496 -23.84 -25.00 5.75
CA ARG A 496 -22.70 -25.31 6.61
C ARG A 496 -22.72 -26.75 7.05
N VAL A 497 -21.58 -27.43 6.96
CA VAL A 497 -21.38 -28.81 7.40
C VAL A 497 -20.21 -28.87 8.36
N SER A 498 -20.43 -29.37 9.57
CA SER A 498 -19.35 -29.69 10.52
C SER A 498 -18.57 -30.88 9.99
N LEU A 499 -17.24 -30.80 10.06
CA LEU A 499 -16.33 -31.89 9.67
C LEU A 499 -15.68 -32.56 10.89
N ASP A 500 -15.99 -32.07 12.09
CA ASP A 500 -15.57 -32.68 13.35
C ASP A 500 -16.42 -33.92 13.65
N TRP A 501 -15.76 -35.07 13.80
CA TRP A 501 -16.33 -36.22 14.48
C TRP A 501 -16.36 -35.94 15.99
N SER A 502 -17.28 -36.60 16.70
CA SER A 502 -17.46 -36.35 18.13
C SER A 502 -16.25 -36.82 18.93
N LEU A 503 -15.75 -36.02 19.88
CA LEU A 503 -14.52 -36.31 20.63
C LEU A 503 -14.53 -37.64 21.41
N ASN A 504 -15.71 -38.19 21.71
CA ASN A 504 -15.87 -39.52 22.31
C ASN A 504 -15.79 -40.69 21.31
N ASN A 505 -15.55 -40.41 20.03
CA ASN A 505 -15.37 -41.38 18.96
C ASN A 505 -13.97 -41.23 18.32
N PRO A 506 -13.28 -42.35 18.01
CA PRO A 506 -13.61 -43.72 18.39
C PRO A 506 -13.64 -43.91 19.92
N SER A 507 -14.53 -44.78 20.39
CA SER A 507 -14.71 -45.06 21.83
C SER A 507 -13.49 -45.74 22.47
N GLN A 508 -12.60 -46.30 21.65
CA GLN A 508 -11.24 -46.71 21.97
C GLN A 508 -10.33 -46.19 20.84
N PRO A 509 -9.54 -45.12 21.08
CA PRO A 509 -8.56 -44.61 20.12
C PRO A 509 -7.52 -45.65 19.70
N SER A 510 -7.02 -45.53 18.47
CA SER A 510 -5.91 -46.34 17.96
C SER A 510 -4.57 -45.93 18.60
N PHE A 511 -3.55 -46.79 18.45
CA PHE A 511 -2.18 -46.54 18.91
C PHE A 511 -2.04 -46.31 20.44
N ASP A 512 -2.78 -47.08 21.25
CA ASP A 512 -2.79 -47.01 22.73
C ASP A 512 -3.06 -45.60 23.32
N ARG A 513 -3.67 -44.71 22.53
CA ARG A 513 -4.02 -43.34 22.94
C ARG A 513 -5.17 -43.37 23.97
N ALA A 514 -5.08 -42.53 24.99
CA ALA A 514 -6.12 -42.42 26.02
C ALA A 514 -7.47 -41.93 25.44
N PRO A 515 -8.61 -42.54 25.81
CA PRO A 515 -9.93 -42.10 25.36
C PRO A 515 -10.31 -40.73 25.96
N PHE A 516 -11.28 -40.07 25.33
CA PHE A 516 -11.85 -38.81 25.82
C PHE A 516 -12.65 -39.01 27.11
N GLU A 517 -12.37 -38.19 28.11
CA GLU A 517 -13.09 -38.12 29.38
C GLU A 517 -13.72 -36.73 29.57
N SER A 518 -15.02 -36.68 29.85
CA SER A 518 -15.74 -35.45 30.20
C SER A 518 -16.39 -35.55 31.58
N LYS A 519 -16.17 -34.56 32.44
CA LYS A 519 -16.75 -34.49 33.78
C LYS A 519 -17.55 -33.20 33.97
N LEU A 520 -18.88 -33.34 34.08
CA LEU A 520 -19.76 -32.23 34.44
C LEU A 520 -19.67 -31.93 35.95
N VAL A 521 -19.48 -30.65 36.28
CA VAL A 521 -19.34 -30.12 37.64
C VAL A 521 -20.45 -29.10 37.90
N ASN A 522 -21.49 -29.51 38.62
CA ASN A 522 -22.50 -28.60 39.11
C ASN A 522 -21.92 -27.73 40.25
N ARG A 523 -21.93 -26.40 40.09
CA ARG A 523 -21.36 -25.47 41.06
C ARG A 523 -22.26 -25.34 42.29
N ALA A 524 -21.67 -25.33 43.48
CA ALA A 524 -22.38 -25.04 44.73
C ALA A 524 -22.08 -23.61 45.22
N HIS A 525 -23.01 -23.06 46.00
CA HIS A 525 -22.76 -21.91 46.87
C HIS A 525 -21.83 -22.30 48.04
N PRO A 526 -21.21 -21.33 48.75
CA PRO A 526 -20.38 -21.61 49.92
C PRO A 526 -21.11 -22.31 51.09
N ASN A 527 -22.45 -22.29 51.11
CA ASN A 527 -23.30 -23.02 52.06
C ASN A 527 -23.56 -24.49 51.64
N GLY A 528 -23.02 -24.96 50.50
CA GLY A 528 -23.23 -26.30 49.95
C GLY A 528 -24.47 -26.44 49.04
N GLU A 529 -25.28 -25.40 48.88
CA GLU A 529 -26.48 -25.43 48.04
C GLU A 529 -26.12 -25.42 46.55
N LYS A 530 -26.69 -26.36 45.78
CA LYS A 530 -26.44 -26.48 44.34
C LYS A 530 -27.01 -25.31 43.56
N ARG A 531 -26.22 -24.73 42.66
CA ARG A 531 -26.64 -23.64 41.76
C ARG A 531 -27.15 -24.21 40.45
N THR A 532 -27.98 -23.45 39.76
CA THR A 532 -28.29 -23.64 38.33
C THR A 532 -27.12 -23.17 37.44
N VAL A 533 -25.91 -23.65 37.74
CA VAL A 533 -24.65 -23.33 37.06
C VAL A 533 -23.84 -24.62 36.97
N ASN A 534 -23.42 -24.98 35.77
CA ASN A 534 -22.58 -26.14 35.51
C ASN A 534 -21.35 -25.71 34.73
N ASP A 535 -20.21 -26.25 35.11
CA ASP A 535 -18.95 -26.19 34.36
C ASP A 535 -18.63 -27.63 33.94
N ASP A 536 -17.75 -27.81 32.96
CA ASP A 536 -17.20 -29.10 32.57
C ASP A 536 -15.67 -29.11 32.65
N ILE A 537 -15.11 -30.32 32.76
CA ILE A 537 -13.68 -30.58 32.68
C ILE A 537 -13.50 -31.67 31.63
N LEU A 538 -12.73 -31.36 30.60
CA LEU A 538 -12.41 -32.29 29.51
C LEU A 538 -10.95 -32.73 29.66
N HIS A 539 -10.71 -34.03 29.55
CA HIS A 539 -9.38 -34.63 29.53
C HIS A 539 -9.30 -35.57 28.33
N PHE A 540 -8.38 -35.30 27.40
CA PHE A 540 -8.28 -36.03 26.15
C PHE A 540 -6.87 -35.93 25.58
N ASN A 541 -6.46 -36.98 24.86
CA ASN A 541 -5.30 -36.93 23.99
C ASN A 541 -5.69 -36.13 22.71
N THR A 542 -4.86 -35.20 22.25
CA THR A 542 -5.21 -34.31 21.10
C THR A 542 -5.38 -35.07 19.78
N GLN A 543 -4.94 -36.32 19.74
CA GLN A 543 -5.02 -37.26 18.62
C GLN A 543 -6.04 -38.40 18.83
N CYS A 544 -6.99 -38.25 19.78
CA CYS A 544 -7.96 -39.31 20.10
C CYS A 544 -9.19 -39.40 19.16
N SER A 545 -9.47 -38.37 18.38
CA SER A 545 -10.64 -38.21 17.50
C SER A 545 -10.23 -37.39 16.25
N SER A 546 -11.14 -36.70 15.56
CA SER A 546 -10.74 -35.79 14.47
C SER A 546 -9.60 -34.87 14.91
N GLN A 547 -8.54 -34.74 14.11
CA GLN A 547 -7.34 -33.99 14.49
C GLN A 547 -6.65 -33.31 13.28
N TRP A 548 -5.96 -32.20 13.53
CA TRP A 548 -4.83 -31.73 12.72
C TRP A 548 -3.52 -32.02 13.45
N ASP A 549 -2.61 -32.69 12.77
CA ASP A 549 -1.25 -32.93 13.26
C ASP A 549 -0.30 -31.80 12.89
N GLY A 550 0.32 -31.23 13.93
CA GLY A 550 1.33 -30.19 13.81
C GLY A 550 2.71 -30.75 13.48
N PHE A 551 3.63 -29.87 13.12
CA PHE A 551 5.00 -30.25 12.73
C PHE A 551 5.87 -30.78 13.88
N ARG A 552 5.30 -30.84 15.10
CA ARG A 552 5.86 -31.50 16.30
C ARG A 552 5.37 -32.95 16.46
N HIS A 553 4.37 -33.41 15.70
CA HIS A 553 3.67 -34.67 15.98
C HIS A 553 4.54 -35.90 15.76
N TYR A 554 5.19 -35.98 14.60
CA TYR A 554 5.83 -37.21 14.14
C TYR A 554 7.11 -36.91 13.35
N ASP A 555 8.26 -37.19 13.96
CA ASP A 555 9.59 -37.24 13.30
C ASP A 555 10.14 -38.68 13.28
N GLU A 556 9.27 -39.67 13.03
CA GLU A 556 9.76 -41.05 12.88
C GLU A 556 10.43 -41.32 11.51
N GLY A 557 10.52 -40.31 10.64
CA GLY A 557 11.11 -40.42 9.29
C GLY A 557 12.53 -39.99 9.14
N TYR A 558 12.93 -39.00 9.93
CA TYR A 558 14.31 -38.63 9.97
C TYR A 558 14.93 -39.07 11.28
N GLN A 559 14.50 -40.21 11.87
CA GLN A 559 15.09 -40.81 13.08
C GLN A 559 16.62 -40.93 13.05
N LYS A 560 17.19 -41.10 11.85
CA LYS A 560 18.63 -41.10 11.60
C LYS A 560 19.28 -39.71 11.74
N ALA A 561 18.56 -38.63 11.39
CA ALA A 561 18.99 -37.23 11.52
C ALA A 561 18.49 -36.53 12.81
N LYS A 562 17.36 -36.98 13.37
CA LYS A 562 16.60 -36.43 14.50
C LYS A 562 16.23 -34.95 14.27
N ARG A 563 15.36 -34.70 13.29
CA ARG A 563 15.03 -33.35 12.79
C ARG A 563 13.57 -33.24 12.31
N TYR A 564 12.82 -32.43 13.03
CA TYR A 564 11.50 -31.92 12.64
C TYR A 564 11.62 -30.84 11.54
N TYR A 565 10.47 -30.30 11.12
CA TYR A 565 10.37 -29.25 10.10
C TYR A 565 11.38 -28.11 10.30
N ASN A 566 11.96 -27.67 9.18
CA ASN A 566 12.93 -26.56 9.11
C ASN A 566 14.22 -26.79 9.92
N ASN A 567 14.71 -28.03 9.96
CA ASN A 567 15.92 -28.45 10.70
C ASN A 567 15.82 -28.27 12.23
N THR A 568 14.60 -28.31 12.78
CA THR A 568 14.34 -28.15 14.22
C THR A 568 14.72 -29.44 14.96
N THR A 569 15.48 -29.34 16.06
CA THR A 569 15.88 -30.50 16.87
C THR A 569 14.85 -30.85 17.95
N GLN A 570 15.01 -32.02 18.59
CA GLN A 570 14.19 -32.40 19.75
C GLN A 570 14.34 -31.40 20.92
N ASP A 571 15.56 -30.92 21.16
CA ASP A 571 15.88 -29.98 22.24
C ASP A 571 15.25 -28.60 21.96
N ASP A 572 15.17 -28.19 20.69
CA ASP A 572 14.47 -26.95 20.28
C ASP A 572 12.96 -26.98 20.61
N LEU A 573 12.33 -28.17 20.71
CA LEU A 573 10.90 -28.29 21.00
C LEU A 573 10.55 -28.03 22.47
N GLU A 574 11.54 -28.02 23.38
CA GLU A 574 11.37 -27.53 24.76
C GLU A 574 10.96 -26.05 24.77
N ASN A 575 11.36 -25.27 23.75
CA ASN A 575 10.84 -23.93 23.54
C ASN A 575 9.44 -24.00 22.88
N PRO A 576 8.35 -23.55 23.54
CA PRO A 576 7.00 -23.58 22.95
C PRO A 576 6.86 -22.72 21.69
N GLU A 577 7.75 -21.75 21.43
CA GLU A 577 7.66 -20.87 20.26
C GLU A 577 8.05 -21.54 18.93
N LYS A 578 8.67 -22.72 18.96
CA LYS A 578 9.17 -23.43 17.76
C LYS A 578 8.08 -24.32 17.12
N ILE A 579 7.68 -24.02 15.88
CA ILE A 579 6.82 -24.87 15.03
C ILE A 579 5.53 -25.45 15.68
N GLY A 580 4.98 -24.79 16.71
CA GLY A 580 3.74 -25.20 17.38
C GLY A 580 2.48 -24.80 16.61
N ILE A 581 1.40 -25.57 16.80
CA ILE A 581 0.11 -25.36 16.09
C ILE A 581 -0.56 -24.00 16.41
N ASP A 582 -0.21 -23.40 17.54
CA ASP A 582 -0.63 -22.04 17.92
C ASP A 582 -0.17 -20.98 16.91
N ALA A 583 0.97 -21.18 16.23
CA ALA A 583 1.44 -20.28 15.17
C ALA A 583 0.48 -20.24 13.97
N TRP A 584 -0.25 -21.34 13.70
CA TRP A 584 -1.25 -21.40 12.63
C TRP A 584 -2.49 -20.61 13.05
N VAL A 585 -2.95 -20.79 14.29
CA VAL A 585 -4.08 -20.04 14.88
C VAL A 585 -3.79 -18.54 14.90
N GLU A 586 -2.57 -18.13 15.23
CA GLU A 586 -2.11 -16.73 15.15
C GLU A 586 -2.17 -16.11 13.75
N LYS A 587 -2.18 -16.95 12.72
CA LYS A 587 -2.24 -16.54 11.31
C LYS A 587 -3.62 -16.68 10.68
N GLY A 588 -4.62 -17.09 11.45
CA GLY A 588 -6.00 -17.25 10.98
C GLY A 588 -6.47 -18.69 10.84
N GLY A 589 -5.68 -19.68 11.28
CA GLY A 589 -6.03 -21.10 11.20
C GLY A 589 -5.82 -21.68 9.81
N ILE A 590 -6.53 -22.76 9.51
CA ILE A 590 -6.53 -23.44 8.21
C ILE A 590 -7.83 -23.05 7.50
N VAL A 591 -7.76 -22.00 6.68
CA VAL A 591 -8.92 -21.37 6.05
C VAL A 591 -8.66 -21.15 4.56
N GLY A 592 -9.52 -21.66 3.69
CA GLY A 592 -9.28 -21.65 2.24
C GLY A 592 -10.31 -22.42 1.44
N ARG A 593 -9.95 -22.85 0.21
CA ARG A 593 -10.79 -23.68 -0.64
C ARG A 593 -10.57 -25.16 -0.30
N GLY A 594 -11.62 -25.84 0.14
CA GLY A 594 -11.65 -27.28 0.32
C GLY A 594 -12.10 -28.02 -0.93
N VAL A 595 -11.56 -29.22 -1.11
CA VAL A 595 -11.87 -30.12 -2.23
C VAL A 595 -12.11 -31.52 -1.67
N LEU A 596 -13.29 -32.10 -1.89
CA LEU A 596 -13.61 -33.47 -1.45
C LEU A 596 -13.48 -34.47 -2.59
N LEU A 597 -12.54 -35.42 -2.46
CA LEU A 597 -12.48 -36.63 -3.28
C LEU A 597 -13.23 -37.77 -2.57
N ASP A 598 -14.39 -38.15 -3.11
CA ASP A 598 -15.27 -39.14 -2.52
C ASP A 598 -15.02 -40.54 -3.10
N TYR A 599 -13.95 -41.17 -2.61
CA TYR A 599 -13.51 -42.49 -3.04
C TYR A 599 -14.50 -43.59 -2.64
N ALA A 600 -15.09 -43.52 -1.45
CA ALA A 600 -16.09 -44.49 -1.00
C ALA A 600 -17.32 -44.55 -1.93
N SER A 601 -17.86 -43.39 -2.34
CA SER A 601 -18.97 -43.35 -3.31
C SER A 601 -18.54 -43.75 -4.72
N PHE A 602 -17.28 -43.52 -5.11
CA PHE A 602 -16.72 -43.99 -6.38
C PHE A 602 -16.63 -45.52 -6.42
N CYS A 603 -16.11 -46.16 -5.37
CA CYS A 603 -16.08 -47.62 -5.27
C CYS A 603 -17.48 -48.24 -5.38
N ALA A 604 -18.49 -47.63 -4.74
CA ALA A 604 -19.87 -48.06 -4.85
C ALA A 604 -20.44 -47.95 -6.28
N ARG A 605 -20.08 -46.91 -7.04
CA ARG A 605 -20.49 -46.75 -8.46
C ARG A 605 -19.83 -47.76 -9.40
N HIS A 606 -18.55 -48.08 -9.16
CA HIS A 606 -17.76 -48.99 -10.00
C HIS A 606 -17.75 -50.45 -9.54
N ALA A 607 -18.51 -50.77 -8.49
CA ALA A 607 -18.53 -52.09 -7.85
C ALA A 607 -17.13 -52.57 -7.40
N LEU A 608 -16.26 -51.65 -6.99
CA LEU A 608 -14.96 -51.95 -6.40
C LEU A 608 -15.14 -52.37 -4.93
N PRO A 609 -14.35 -53.34 -4.42
CA PRO A 609 -14.39 -53.72 -3.02
C PRO A 609 -13.91 -52.57 -2.13
N LEU A 610 -14.67 -52.25 -1.09
CA LEU A 610 -14.33 -51.22 -0.11
C LEU A 610 -14.44 -51.82 1.31
N ASP A 611 -13.31 -51.94 2.00
CA ASP A 611 -13.28 -52.21 3.44
C ASP A 611 -12.22 -51.34 4.12
N ALA A 612 -12.70 -50.29 4.79
CA ALA A 612 -11.87 -49.32 5.50
C ALA A 612 -11.05 -49.91 6.67
N PHE A 613 -11.36 -51.15 7.09
CA PHE A 613 -10.65 -51.85 8.18
C PHE A 613 -9.62 -52.86 7.65
N THR A 614 -9.33 -52.86 6.35
CA THR A 614 -8.29 -53.71 5.74
C THR A 614 -7.10 -52.88 5.29
N SER A 615 -5.93 -53.51 5.26
CA SER A 615 -4.69 -52.87 4.79
C SER A 615 -4.66 -52.78 3.26
N SER A 616 -5.33 -51.77 2.73
CA SER A 616 -5.59 -51.57 1.29
C SER A 616 -5.20 -50.16 0.84
N ASP A 617 -4.99 -49.99 -0.47
CA ASP A 617 -4.47 -48.75 -1.05
C ASP A 617 -5.53 -47.93 -1.80
N ILE A 618 -5.61 -46.64 -1.52
CA ILE A 618 -6.25 -45.64 -2.39
C ILE A 618 -5.17 -45.11 -3.34
N THR A 619 -5.16 -45.62 -4.58
CA THR A 619 -4.12 -45.31 -5.56
C THR A 619 -4.27 -43.90 -6.14
N LEU A 620 -3.16 -43.31 -6.60
CA LEU A 620 -3.17 -42.02 -7.29
C LEU A 620 -4.01 -42.06 -8.57
N GLU A 621 -4.07 -43.21 -9.24
CA GLU A 621 -4.92 -43.39 -10.41
C GLU A 621 -6.40 -43.26 -10.03
N HIS A 622 -6.85 -43.93 -8.97
CA HIS A 622 -8.21 -43.79 -8.47
C HIS A 622 -8.51 -42.36 -8.02
N LEU A 623 -7.60 -41.69 -7.29
CA LEU A 623 -7.80 -40.28 -6.88
C LEU A 623 -7.98 -39.34 -8.09
N LYS A 624 -7.23 -39.57 -9.18
CA LYS A 624 -7.37 -38.82 -10.43
C LYS A 624 -8.67 -39.14 -11.18
N GLN A 625 -9.10 -40.40 -11.19
CA GLN A 625 -10.39 -40.81 -11.77
C GLN A 625 -11.57 -40.21 -10.99
N VAL A 626 -11.52 -40.24 -9.66
CA VAL A 626 -12.50 -39.59 -8.75
C VAL A 626 -12.58 -38.09 -9.04
N ALA A 627 -11.45 -37.39 -9.09
CA ALA A 627 -11.42 -35.96 -9.41
C ALA A 627 -11.99 -35.64 -10.80
N ALA A 628 -11.72 -36.49 -11.80
CA ALA A 628 -12.25 -36.34 -13.15
C ALA A 628 -13.78 -36.52 -13.21
N GLU A 629 -14.33 -37.55 -12.53
CA GLU A 629 -15.79 -37.75 -12.44
C GLU A 629 -16.51 -36.63 -11.69
N GLN A 630 -15.88 -36.13 -10.63
CA GLN A 630 -16.38 -35.00 -9.84
C GLN A 630 -16.19 -33.64 -10.56
N ASN A 631 -15.55 -33.62 -11.73
CA ASN A 631 -15.19 -32.43 -12.50
C ASN A 631 -14.40 -31.39 -11.66
N VAL A 632 -13.49 -31.90 -10.82
CA VAL A 632 -12.65 -31.10 -9.92
C VAL A 632 -11.41 -30.61 -10.65
N THR A 633 -11.17 -29.30 -10.62
CA THR A 633 -9.89 -28.69 -10.98
C THR A 633 -9.21 -28.15 -9.72
N PHE A 634 -8.03 -28.65 -9.43
CA PHE A 634 -7.22 -28.23 -8.28
C PHE A 634 -6.55 -26.87 -8.52
N GLN A 635 -6.29 -26.15 -7.44
CA GLN A 635 -5.63 -24.85 -7.40
C GLN A 635 -4.59 -24.81 -6.27
N SER A 636 -3.56 -23.97 -6.43
CA SER A 636 -2.57 -23.74 -5.38
C SER A 636 -3.25 -23.11 -4.15
N GLY A 637 -3.01 -23.70 -2.98
CA GLY A 637 -3.67 -23.35 -1.73
C GLY A 637 -4.92 -24.18 -1.40
N ASP A 638 -5.32 -25.13 -2.25
CA ASP A 638 -6.42 -26.04 -1.93
C ASP A 638 -6.11 -26.89 -0.69
N ILE A 639 -7.16 -27.19 0.09
CA ILE A 639 -7.16 -28.15 1.20
C ILE A 639 -7.84 -29.42 0.67
N LEU A 640 -7.08 -30.51 0.59
CA LEU A 640 -7.57 -31.78 0.06
C LEU A 640 -8.24 -32.60 1.16
N LEU A 641 -9.46 -33.09 0.92
CA LEU A 641 -10.15 -34.02 1.81
C LEU A 641 -10.48 -35.31 1.05
N ILE A 642 -10.18 -36.48 1.63
CA ILE A 642 -10.42 -37.79 1.01
C ILE A 642 -11.36 -38.61 1.90
N ARG A 643 -12.48 -39.07 1.34
CA ARG A 643 -13.44 -39.95 2.03
C ARG A 643 -13.21 -41.42 1.64
N SER A 644 -12.63 -42.18 2.56
CA SER A 644 -12.40 -43.63 2.48
C SER A 644 -13.61 -44.47 2.93
N GLY A 645 -14.53 -43.88 3.70
CA GLY A 645 -15.70 -44.55 4.29
C GLY A 645 -15.46 -45.10 5.71
N PHE A 646 -14.35 -44.73 6.38
CA PHE A 646 -14.03 -45.24 7.71
C PHE A 646 -15.04 -44.83 8.78
N THR A 647 -15.42 -43.54 8.86
CA THR A 647 -16.35 -43.05 9.89
C THR A 647 -17.73 -43.71 9.75
N ALA A 648 -18.27 -43.81 8.54
CA ALA A 648 -19.48 -44.60 8.27
C ALA A 648 -19.35 -46.06 8.69
N GLY A 649 -18.24 -46.71 8.31
CA GLY A 649 -17.97 -48.10 8.64
C GLY A 649 -17.76 -48.36 10.14
N TYR A 650 -17.31 -47.36 10.90
CA TYR A 650 -17.14 -47.44 12.35
C TYR A 650 -18.47 -47.17 13.07
N ASN A 651 -19.19 -46.13 12.69
CA ASN A 651 -20.50 -45.76 13.26
C ASN A 651 -21.57 -46.85 13.03
N ALA A 652 -21.40 -47.70 12.02
CA ALA A 652 -22.27 -48.86 11.75
C ALA A 652 -21.97 -50.10 12.61
N LYS A 653 -20.86 -50.13 13.37
CA LYS A 653 -20.49 -51.25 14.26
C LYS A 653 -21.08 -51.07 15.66
N ASP A 654 -21.43 -52.18 16.29
CA ASP A 654 -21.78 -52.20 17.72
C ASP A 654 -20.55 -52.01 18.63
N ASP A 655 -20.78 -51.74 19.92
CA ASP A 655 -19.74 -51.51 20.92
C ASP A 655 -18.69 -52.64 21.01
N ALA A 656 -19.10 -53.89 20.72
CA ALA A 656 -18.21 -55.05 20.78
C ALA A 656 -17.28 -55.08 19.57
N ALA A 657 -17.82 -54.85 18.37
CA ALA A 657 -17.06 -54.74 17.13
C ALA A 657 -16.18 -53.49 17.10
N GLN A 658 -16.62 -52.36 17.67
CA GLN A 658 -15.79 -51.17 17.84
C GLN A 658 -14.57 -51.43 18.73
N LYS A 659 -14.76 -52.09 19.89
CA LYS A 659 -13.65 -52.51 20.77
C LYS A 659 -12.73 -53.52 20.10
N ALA A 660 -13.29 -54.44 19.30
CA ALA A 660 -12.51 -55.41 18.55
C ALA A 660 -11.61 -54.75 17.49
N VAL A 661 -11.98 -53.60 16.90
CA VAL A 661 -11.14 -52.83 15.97
C VAL A 661 -9.89 -52.26 16.66
N ALA A 662 -10.04 -51.76 17.89
CA ALA A 662 -8.93 -51.21 18.67
C ALA A 662 -8.03 -52.31 19.28
N ALA A 663 -8.59 -53.47 19.62
CA ALA A 663 -7.86 -54.62 20.18
C ALA A 663 -7.09 -55.47 19.15
N ARG A 664 -6.93 -55.01 17.90
CA ARG A 664 -6.21 -55.74 16.84
C ARG A 664 -4.70 -55.65 17.06
N ALA A 665 -3.99 -56.74 16.77
CA ALA A 665 -2.53 -56.78 16.83
C ALA A 665 -1.85 -55.89 15.76
N SER A 666 -2.56 -55.61 14.67
CA SER A 666 -2.17 -54.69 13.59
C SER A 666 -3.22 -53.60 13.42
N SER A 667 -2.76 -52.36 13.30
CA SER A 667 -3.62 -51.23 12.90
C SER A 667 -3.77 -51.24 11.38
N ASP A 668 -4.65 -52.12 10.88
CA ASP A 668 -4.92 -52.25 9.44
C ASP A 668 -6.06 -51.32 9.02
N PHE A 669 -5.79 -50.37 8.14
CA PHE A 669 -6.74 -49.38 7.62
C PHE A 669 -6.47 -49.04 6.15
N LEU A 670 -7.53 -48.73 5.42
CA LEU A 670 -7.49 -48.20 4.05
C LEU A 670 -6.99 -46.74 4.10
N GLY A 671 -6.04 -46.39 3.25
CA GLY A 671 -5.54 -45.01 3.15
C GLY A 671 -4.80 -44.75 1.84
N VAL A 672 -4.27 -43.55 1.68
CA VAL A 672 -3.56 -43.15 0.45
C VAL A 672 -2.28 -43.99 0.27
N GLU A 673 -2.00 -44.39 -0.98
CA GLU A 673 -0.78 -45.13 -1.29
C GLU A 673 0.49 -44.28 -1.02
N PRO A 674 1.52 -44.83 -0.34
CA PRO A 674 2.69 -44.06 0.05
C PRO A 674 3.78 -44.04 -1.05
N THR A 675 3.44 -43.55 -2.25
CA THR A 675 4.32 -43.57 -3.43
C THR A 675 4.96 -42.21 -3.75
N LYS A 676 6.10 -42.24 -4.46
CA LYS A 676 6.78 -41.04 -4.98
C LYS A 676 5.87 -40.18 -5.88
N ASP A 677 4.96 -40.81 -6.62
CA ASP A 677 4.07 -40.10 -7.53
C ASP A 677 2.90 -39.43 -6.78
N VAL A 678 2.42 -40.00 -5.67
CA VAL A 678 1.50 -39.31 -4.74
C VAL A 678 2.17 -38.09 -4.14
N LEU A 679 3.40 -38.23 -3.63
CA LEU A 679 4.17 -37.09 -3.10
C LEU A 679 4.36 -36.00 -4.17
N ARG A 680 4.81 -36.37 -5.38
CA ARG A 680 4.94 -35.43 -6.49
C ARG A 680 3.62 -34.71 -6.77
N TRP A 681 2.51 -35.46 -6.85
CA TRP A 681 1.18 -34.90 -7.10
C TRP A 681 0.75 -33.91 -6.00
N ILE A 682 0.91 -34.25 -4.72
CA ILE A 682 0.55 -33.37 -3.60
C ILE A 682 1.39 -32.07 -3.64
N TRP A 683 2.70 -32.20 -3.89
CA TRP A 683 3.63 -31.08 -3.94
C TRP A 683 3.35 -30.14 -5.12
N GLU A 684 3.31 -30.68 -6.34
CA GLU A 684 3.19 -29.93 -7.60
C GLU A 684 1.79 -29.35 -7.82
N THR A 685 0.75 -29.97 -7.27
CA THR A 685 -0.61 -29.39 -7.25
C THR A 685 -0.69 -28.17 -6.33
N GLY A 686 0.19 -28.09 -5.32
CA GLY A 686 0.24 -26.97 -4.40
C GLY A 686 -0.78 -27.02 -3.28
N PHE A 687 -1.12 -28.20 -2.74
CA PHE A 687 -2.03 -28.29 -1.60
C PHE A 687 -1.43 -27.60 -0.35
N ALA A 688 -2.27 -26.88 0.40
CA ALA A 688 -1.91 -26.23 1.65
C ALA A 688 -1.97 -27.18 2.86
N ALA A 689 -2.89 -28.14 2.83
CA ALA A 689 -3.07 -29.20 3.82
C ALA A 689 -3.80 -30.39 3.18
N VAL A 690 -3.68 -31.58 3.77
CA VAL A 690 -4.43 -32.79 3.35
C VAL A 690 -5.15 -33.41 4.54
N ALA A 691 -6.33 -33.96 4.36
CA ALA A 691 -7.11 -34.61 5.40
C ALA A 691 -7.88 -35.85 4.91
N GLY A 692 -8.20 -36.76 5.82
CA GLY A 692 -9.03 -37.93 5.56
C GLY A 692 -9.93 -38.30 6.74
N ASP A 693 -10.86 -39.22 6.48
CA ASP A 693 -11.78 -39.81 7.46
C ASP A 693 -11.22 -41.05 8.17
N ALA A 694 -10.08 -41.59 7.71
CA ALA A 694 -9.40 -42.74 8.30
C ALA A 694 -8.54 -42.37 9.53
N PRO A 695 -8.15 -43.35 10.39
CA PRO A 695 -7.22 -43.17 11.52
C PRO A 695 -5.76 -42.97 11.15
N SER A 696 -5.45 -43.00 9.85
CA SER A 696 -4.19 -42.55 9.27
C SER A 696 -4.46 -41.99 7.86
N PHE A 697 -3.81 -40.91 7.44
CA PHE A 697 -4.00 -40.39 6.08
C PHE A 697 -3.46 -41.33 4.99
N GLU A 698 -2.27 -41.90 5.21
CA GLU A 698 -1.73 -42.99 4.39
C GLU A 698 -2.28 -44.35 4.84
N ARG A 699 -2.09 -45.39 4.02
CA ARG A 699 -2.46 -46.78 4.37
C ARG A 699 -1.92 -47.18 5.74
N ALA A 700 -2.61 -48.07 6.44
CA ALA A 700 -2.09 -48.71 7.65
C ALA A 700 -2.02 -50.25 7.51
N PRO A 701 -0.99 -50.93 8.05
CA PRO A 701 0.04 -50.39 8.92
C PRO A 701 1.02 -49.55 8.11
N ILE A 702 1.49 -48.48 8.76
CA ILE A 702 2.22 -47.37 8.15
C ILE A 702 3.64 -47.79 7.71
N ALA A 703 4.22 -48.80 8.37
CA ALA A 703 5.44 -49.49 7.96
C ALA A 703 5.22 -51.00 7.95
N GLY A 704 5.90 -51.73 7.05
CA GLY A 704 5.76 -53.19 6.97
C GLY A 704 6.39 -53.80 5.71
N PRO A 705 5.99 -55.01 5.30
CA PRO A 705 6.59 -55.71 4.15
C PRO A 705 6.51 -54.95 2.81
N HIS A 706 5.59 -53.99 2.67
CA HIS A 706 5.42 -53.15 1.49
C HIS A 706 6.39 -51.95 1.45
N THR A 707 6.87 -51.48 2.61
CA THR A 707 7.89 -50.43 2.73
C THR A 707 9.33 -50.98 2.74
N ALA A 708 9.48 -52.31 2.85
CA ALA A 708 10.77 -52.99 2.82
C ALA A 708 11.58 -52.69 1.53
N VAL A 709 12.91 -52.78 1.60
CA VAL A 709 13.80 -52.65 0.43
C VAL A 709 13.38 -53.65 -0.67
N GLY A 710 13.13 -53.15 -1.86
CA GLY A 710 12.52 -53.84 -2.99
C GLY A 710 11.01 -53.60 -3.16
N GLY A 711 10.38 -52.87 -2.23
CA GLY A 711 8.95 -52.51 -2.20
C GLY A 711 8.62 -51.20 -2.92
N VAL A 712 7.81 -50.34 -2.30
CA VAL A 712 7.27 -49.11 -2.94
C VAL A 712 8.31 -48.05 -3.34
N TRP A 713 9.54 -48.12 -2.80
CA TRP A 713 10.65 -47.20 -3.11
C TRP A 713 11.75 -47.81 -4.00
N LYS A 714 11.48 -48.96 -4.64
CA LYS A 714 12.47 -49.73 -5.38
C LYS A 714 13.28 -48.92 -6.39
N GLY A 715 14.58 -48.77 -6.12
CA GLY A 715 15.54 -48.09 -7.00
C GLY A 715 15.68 -46.59 -6.75
N GLU A 716 15.07 -46.05 -5.71
CA GLU A 716 15.27 -44.67 -5.26
C GLU A 716 16.51 -44.54 -4.37
N ALA A 717 17.25 -43.44 -4.50
CA ALA A 717 18.56 -43.27 -3.83
C ALA A 717 18.50 -43.23 -2.29
N TRP A 718 17.30 -43.08 -1.72
CA TRP A 718 17.00 -43.02 -0.30
C TRP A 718 16.13 -44.20 0.17
N GLU A 719 16.00 -45.25 -0.63
CA GLU A 719 15.18 -46.44 -0.33
C GLU A 719 15.52 -47.06 1.03
N GLU A 720 16.81 -47.15 1.38
CA GLU A 720 17.28 -47.65 2.69
C GLU A 720 16.97 -46.70 3.86
N GLU A 721 16.78 -45.40 3.60
CA GLU A 721 16.48 -44.41 4.66
C GLU A 721 14.98 -44.35 4.97
N MET A 722 14.12 -44.69 4.01
CA MET A 722 12.65 -44.69 4.14
C MET A 722 12.09 -45.99 4.74
N GLN A 723 12.90 -46.77 5.46
CA GLN A 723 12.53 -48.10 5.96
C GLN A 723 11.78 -48.07 7.31
N SER A 724 11.76 -46.94 8.03
CA SER A 724 11.48 -46.91 9.48
C SER A 724 10.27 -46.10 9.96
N GLY A 725 9.30 -45.73 9.10
CA GLY A 725 8.06 -45.08 9.54
C GLY A 725 7.19 -44.52 8.41
N GLY A 726 6.19 -43.70 8.74
CA GLY A 726 5.17 -43.20 7.79
C GLY A 726 5.62 -42.30 6.65
N LEU A 727 5.71 -42.90 5.49
CA LEU A 727 6.27 -42.33 4.26
C LEU A 727 5.60 -41.01 3.85
N LEU A 728 4.28 -40.90 3.93
CA LEU A 728 3.61 -39.62 3.69
C LEU A 728 3.76 -38.69 4.91
N HIS A 729 3.53 -39.17 6.12
CA HIS A 729 3.64 -38.37 7.35
C HIS A 729 4.95 -37.58 7.44
N GLN A 730 6.05 -38.22 7.10
CA GLN A 730 7.40 -37.69 7.22
C GLN A 730 7.69 -36.59 6.20
N TRP A 731 7.33 -36.83 4.93
CA TRP A 731 7.53 -35.84 3.86
C TRP A 731 6.59 -34.66 4.01
N LEU A 732 5.33 -34.90 4.36
CA LEU A 732 4.34 -33.85 4.55
C LEU A 732 4.69 -33.02 5.79
N LEU A 733 4.69 -33.58 7.00
CA LEU A 733 4.91 -32.83 8.24
C LEU A 733 6.37 -32.36 8.37
N GLY A 734 7.33 -33.29 8.38
CA GLY A 734 8.75 -33.00 8.62
C GLY A 734 9.45 -32.38 7.41
N GLY A 735 9.22 -32.91 6.21
CA GLY A 735 9.86 -32.44 4.98
C GLY A 735 9.37 -31.07 4.53
N TRP A 736 8.05 -30.86 4.50
CA TRP A 736 7.42 -29.71 3.83
C TRP A 736 6.65 -28.76 4.74
N GLY A 737 6.37 -29.16 5.98
CA GLY A 737 5.45 -28.42 6.85
C GLY A 737 4.03 -28.39 6.28
N LEU A 738 3.55 -29.52 5.76
CA LEU A 738 2.19 -29.69 5.24
C LEU A 738 1.32 -30.41 6.29
N PRO A 739 0.28 -29.76 6.85
CA PRO A 739 -0.58 -30.37 7.87
C PRO A 739 -1.34 -31.58 7.36
N ILE A 740 -1.44 -32.60 8.22
CA ILE A 740 -2.23 -33.81 8.01
C ILE A 740 -3.45 -33.77 8.93
N GLY A 741 -4.62 -34.08 8.37
CA GLY A 741 -5.88 -34.19 9.09
C GLY A 741 -6.40 -35.63 9.09
N GLU A 742 -6.79 -36.14 10.25
CA GLU A 742 -7.22 -37.53 10.41
C GLU A 742 -8.58 -37.64 11.10
N MET A 743 -9.31 -38.73 10.81
CA MET A 743 -10.65 -39.02 11.36
C MET A 743 -11.69 -37.89 11.21
N PHE A 744 -11.66 -37.12 10.12
CA PHE A 744 -12.69 -36.13 9.81
C PHE A 744 -14.04 -36.80 9.49
N ASP A 745 -15.17 -36.25 9.94
CA ASP A 745 -16.49 -36.72 9.51
C ASP A 745 -16.89 -36.08 8.17
N LEU A 746 -16.71 -36.86 7.09
CA LEU A 746 -16.96 -36.43 5.72
C LEU A 746 -18.32 -36.90 5.17
N GLU A 747 -19.16 -37.55 5.98
CA GLU A 747 -20.42 -38.16 5.52
C GLU A 747 -21.45 -37.12 5.09
N ALA A 748 -21.77 -36.18 5.99
CA ALA A 748 -22.69 -35.08 5.68
C ALA A 748 -22.15 -34.17 4.56
N LEU A 749 -20.82 -34.08 4.43
CA LEU A 749 -20.16 -33.30 3.39
C LEU A 749 -20.33 -33.97 2.02
N SER A 750 -20.10 -35.28 1.91
CA SER A 750 -20.34 -36.06 0.69
C SER A 750 -21.78 -35.90 0.19
N VAL A 751 -22.76 -36.04 1.09
CA VAL A 751 -24.18 -35.86 0.75
C VAL A 751 -24.47 -34.45 0.23
N LYS A 752 -23.96 -33.40 0.89
CA LYS A 752 -24.16 -32.01 0.46
C LYS A 752 -23.45 -31.71 -0.88
N CYS A 753 -22.24 -32.23 -1.10
CA CYS A 753 -21.54 -32.12 -2.38
C CYS A 753 -22.33 -32.77 -3.52
N ALA A 754 -22.89 -33.97 -3.28
CA ALA A 754 -23.70 -34.70 -4.25
C ALA A 754 -25.04 -33.98 -4.54
N GLU A 755 -25.72 -33.44 -3.53
CA GLU A 755 -26.94 -32.64 -3.67
C GLU A 755 -26.72 -31.39 -4.55
N LEU A 756 -25.60 -30.70 -4.35
CA LEU A 756 -25.27 -29.47 -5.09
C LEU A 756 -24.56 -29.74 -6.43
N GLY A 757 -24.17 -30.99 -6.72
CA GLY A 757 -23.32 -31.33 -7.85
C GLY A 757 -21.96 -30.63 -7.83
N ARG A 758 -21.45 -30.25 -6.65
CA ARG A 758 -20.24 -29.44 -6.46
C ARG A 758 -19.38 -30.00 -5.34
N TRP A 759 -18.14 -30.36 -5.68
CA TRP A 759 -17.19 -31.01 -4.77
C TRP A 759 -16.14 -30.04 -4.19
N THR A 760 -16.40 -28.74 -4.30
CA THR A 760 -15.58 -27.65 -3.76
C THR A 760 -16.42 -26.70 -2.93
N PHE A 761 -15.81 -26.21 -1.84
CA PHE A 761 -16.44 -25.46 -0.76
C PHE A 761 -15.39 -24.61 -0.05
N PHE A 762 -15.82 -23.63 0.74
CA PHE A 762 -14.92 -22.90 1.62
C PHE A 762 -14.73 -23.69 2.92
N VAL A 763 -13.50 -23.92 3.35
CA VAL A 763 -13.19 -24.55 4.65
C VAL A 763 -12.70 -23.48 5.60
N SER A 764 -13.21 -23.54 6.84
CA SER A 764 -12.67 -22.82 7.97
C SER A 764 -12.40 -23.80 9.11
N SER A 765 -11.15 -23.92 9.53
CA SER A 765 -10.73 -24.76 10.65
C SER A 765 -9.83 -23.98 11.60
N MET A 766 -10.17 -24.01 12.89
CA MET A 766 -9.47 -23.26 13.94
C MET A 766 -9.06 -24.18 15.10
N PRO A 767 -7.84 -24.75 15.04
CA PRO A 767 -7.22 -25.47 16.15
C PRO A 767 -7.26 -24.71 17.49
N LEU A 768 -7.16 -25.47 18.57
CA LEU A 768 -6.98 -24.94 19.92
C LEU A 768 -5.65 -24.17 20.01
N LYS A 769 -5.69 -22.94 20.51
CA LYS A 769 -4.50 -22.10 20.68
C LYS A 769 -3.67 -22.53 21.91
N VAL A 770 -3.03 -23.69 21.81
CA VAL A 770 -2.11 -24.23 22.84
C VAL A 770 -0.67 -23.88 22.46
N PRO A 771 0.06 -23.05 23.23
CA PRO A 771 1.45 -22.69 22.93
C PRO A 771 2.36 -23.92 22.81
N GLY A 772 3.04 -24.08 21.68
CA GLY A 772 3.87 -25.25 21.41
C GLY A 772 3.06 -26.54 21.19
N GLY A 773 1.76 -26.42 20.91
CA GLY A 773 0.84 -27.54 20.74
C GLY A 773 1.25 -28.47 19.59
N VAL A 774 1.10 -29.78 19.84
CA VAL A 774 1.58 -30.85 18.96
C VAL A 774 0.56 -31.22 17.88
N ALA A 775 -0.71 -31.32 18.27
CA ALA A 775 -1.88 -31.52 17.40
C ALA A 775 -3.09 -30.85 18.06
N SER A 776 -4.24 -30.86 17.40
CA SER A 776 -5.49 -30.35 17.94
C SER A 776 -6.70 -30.96 17.24
N PRO A 777 -7.85 -31.10 17.92
CA PRO A 777 -9.15 -31.15 17.25
C PRO A 777 -9.29 -30.00 16.24
N PRO A 778 -9.87 -30.24 15.05
CA PRO A 778 -9.76 -29.30 13.94
C PRO A 778 -10.78 -28.16 14.02
N ASN A 779 -11.93 -28.36 14.67
CA ASN A 779 -13.01 -27.35 14.79
C ASN A 779 -13.34 -26.79 13.41
N ALA A 780 -13.71 -27.71 12.51
CA ALA A 780 -13.71 -27.51 11.07
C ALA A 780 -15.13 -27.48 10.50
N VAL A 781 -15.38 -26.48 9.65
CA VAL A 781 -16.65 -26.31 8.94
C VAL A 781 -16.42 -26.09 7.45
N ALA A 782 -17.16 -26.82 6.62
CA ALA A 782 -17.33 -26.56 5.19
C ALA A 782 -18.52 -25.63 4.96
N ILE A 783 -18.38 -24.66 4.05
CA ILE A 783 -19.38 -23.64 3.74
C ILE A 783 -19.57 -23.54 2.21
N PHE A 784 -20.82 -23.57 1.76
CA PHE A 784 -21.21 -23.62 0.33
C PHE A 784 -21.93 -22.36 -0.17
#